data_AF-A0A254S4C8-F1
#
_entry.id   AF-A0A254S4C8-F1
#
_cell.length_a   1.000
_cell.length_b   1.000
_cell.length_c   1.000
_cell.angle_alpha   90.00
_cell.angle_beta   90.00
_cell.angle_gamma   90.00
#
_symmetry.space_group_name_H-M   'P 1'
#
loop_
_entity.id
_entity.type
_entity.pdbx_description
1 polymer ?
#
loop_
_entity_poly.entity_id
_entity_poly.type
_entity_poly.pdbx_seq_one_letter_code
_entity_poly.pdbx_strand_id
1 'polypeptide(L)'
;MNLSVNFENCFGIKKLQHTFDFSNDKRSVLIYAPNGTMKSSFAKTFDCISKNDEKNKPQDLIHPERRSTCDVMLGENAINPSSILVVDPENGIESADKITSLLASRELKNQYDSIHNKLDKELKALLTKLKKCSGSSDCEDEIVKVFQESSKEGFLACLERCSRELNQSWKFFNIRYNDIFDKTGGVENFLNTNKDLLQQYFSDYNHLLNESILFKSIGTGKSFGTYQVEMLTKSVADEAFFDAEHQIVLSNGRKIESKKELDDLVSDEMNRIFSNEKLKDSFGKIDKVLCSKKELRQFKSALEKDKSMILELMDYKKFQKKVWLGFLYTMKEDVDNLIHNYIVLKPQLLQLLERAREEKGKWTKIVEIFKKRFYVPFDIEIENKEDVILRQDAATVTFLYKDGEEQAIPQNRDILLKVLSRGEKRAFFLLQFIFDIESRKENRMETLLILDDVADSFDYRNKYAIVEYLKENKEIEYFYQVILTHNFDFYRTIGSRLDLGGNVFMATKGGNKHIVLKKGMYVQDYFNKKLISECSRSDVGFISMIPFCRNIVQYTKGSESEEYRLLTSCLHLKSNTATIKKGDVSKIFKSTIRNTESLNQNDEQNMLHLIKQTAKRIVSDNNVNEIEIENKIALSIAIRLETELFLKNRLNESFDSIDENQTKKMIDKFRETNPTLEELKVIEDVCLMTPENIHINAFMYEPLIDMSIRHLVDLYHKVVLLNNVNHCRG
;
A
#
# COMPACT_ATOMS: atom_id res chain seq x y z
N MET A 1 -12.36 -36.98 1.70
CA MET A 1 -11.02 -36.38 1.57
C MET A 1 -10.88 -35.39 2.72
N ASN A 2 -9.77 -35.38 3.46
CA ASN A 2 -9.63 -34.54 4.66
C ASN A 2 -8.33 -33.74 4.59
N LEU A 3 -8.34 -32.47 5.00
CA LEU A 3 -7.14 -31.64 5.11
C LEU A 3 -6.73 -31.57 6.59
N SER A 4 -5.61 -32.19 6.94
CA SER A 4 -5.03 -32.11 8.28
C SER A 4 -3.92 -31.08 8.32
N VAL A 5 -3.96 -30.18 9.29
CA VAL A 5 -2.94 -29.15 9.52
C VAL A 5 -2.36 -29.30 10.92
N ASN A 6 -1.03 -29.19 11.02
CA ASN A 6 -0.29 -29.14 12.28
C ASN A 6 0.77 -28.03 12.19
N PHE A 7 0.46 -26.88 12.77
CA PHE A 7 1.32 -25.70 12.78
C PHE A 7 1.78 -25.39 14.19
N GLU A 8 3.09 -25.18 14.34
CA GLU A 8 3.71 -24.73 15.58
C GLU A 8 4.74 -23.65 15.24
N ASN A 9 4.63 -22.50 15.92
CA ASN A 9 5.49 -21.33 15.70
C ASN A 9 5.59 -20.88 14.22
N CYS A 10 4.46 -20.75 13.50
CA CYS A 10 4.43 -20.29 12.10
C CYS A 10 3.82 -18.88 11.99
N PHE A 11 4.63 -17.85 11.67
CA PHE A 11 4.20 -16.47 11.40
C PHE A 11 3.24 -15.85 12.44
N GLY A 12 3.29 -16.30 13.71
CA GLY A 12 2.41 -15.86 14.81
C GLY A 12 1.45 -16.93 15.34
N ILE A 13 1.24 -18.04 14.62
CA ILE A 13 0.53 -19.22 15.13
C ILE A 13 1.46 -19.95 16.08
N LYS A 14 1.16 -19.90 17.39
CA LYS A 14 1.93 -20.66 18.38
C LYS A 14 1.70 -22.16 18.24
N LYS A 15 0.43 -22.58 18.19
CA LYS A 15 0.04 -23.97 17.93
C LYS A 15 -1.36 -24.04 17.33
N LEU A 16 -1.54 -24.81 16.27
CA LEU A 16 -2.84 -25.14 15.66
C LEU A 16 -2.77 -26.58 15.13
N GLN A 17 -3.68 -27.44 15.58
CA GLN A 17 -3.82 -28.79 15.06
C GLN A 17 -5.29 -29.05 14.77
N HIS A 18 -5.63 -29.34 13.52
CA HIS A 18 -7.03 -29.58 13.13
C HIS A 18 -7.13 -30.39 11.84
N THR A 19 -8.22 -31.14 11.68
CA THR A 19 -8.54 -31.86 10.45
C THR A 19 -9.88 -31.35 9.91
N PHE A 20 -9.83 -30.74 8.73
CA PHE A 20 -10.99 -30.28 8.00
C PHE A 20 -11.55 -31.41 7.14
N ASP A 21 -12.86 -31.62 7.24
CA ASP A 21 -13.59 -32.64 6.47
C ASP A 21 -13.98 -32.09 5.10
N PHE A 22 -13.34 -32.55 4.02
CA PHE A 22 -13.74 -32.23 2.65
C PHE A 22 -14.51 -33.39 1.95
N SER A 23 -15.11 -34.30 2.72
CA SER A 23 -15.91 -35.41 2.18
C SER A 23 -17.35 -35.02 1.81
N ASN A 24 -18.01 -35.84 1.00
CA ASN A 24 -19.47 -35.78 0.74
C ASN A 24 -19.97 -34.36 0.37
N ASP A 25 -19.45 -33.80 -0.72
CA ASP A 25 -19.79 -32.47 -1.27
C ASP A 25 -19.43 -31.26 -0.39
N LYS A 26 -18.81 -31.48 0.78
CA LYS A 26 -18.29 -30.40 1.61
C LYS A 26 -16.96 -29.91 1.04
N ARG A 27 -16.97 -29.01 0.05
CA ARG A 27 -15.74 -28.49 -0.57
C ARG A 27 -15.26 -27.16 0.01
N SER A 28 -15.98 -26.61 0.97
CA SER A 28 -15.67 -25.32 1.58
C SER A 28 -15.70 -25.41 3.09
N VAL A 29 -14.76 -24.71 3.72
CA VAL A 29 -14.64 -24.51 5.16
C VAL A 29 -14.68 -23.03 5.43
N LEU A 30 -15.50 -22.61 6.38
CA LEU A 30 -15.58 -21.22 6.83
C LEU A 30 -15.05 -21.12 8.26
N ILE A 31 -14.10 -20.21 8.48
CA ILE A 31 -13.52 -19.93 9.79
C ILE A 31 -13.68 -18.45 10.08
N TYR A 32 -14.49 -18.13 11.07
CA TYR A 32 -14.45 -16.81 11.70
C TYR A 32 -13.24 -16.72 12.62
N ALA A 33 -12.41 -15.71 12.43
CA ALA A 33 -11.22 -15.52 13.26
C ALA A 33 -11.00 -14.02 13.53
N PRO A 34 -11.09 -13.57 14.79
CA PRO A 34 -10.85 -12.18 15.16
C PRO A 34 -9.47 -11.69 14.72
N ASN A 35 -9.32 -10.37 14.59
CA ASN A 35 -8.03 -9.77 14.26
C ASN A 35 -6.95 -10.12 15.29
N GLY A 36 -5.74 -10.38 14.79
CA GLY A 36 -4.62 -10.88 15.59
C GLY A 36 -4.70 -12.37 15.99
N THR A 37 -5.68 -13.15 15.51
CA THR A 37 -5.80 -14.59 15.84
C THR A 37 -4.92 -15.48 14.99
N MET A 38 -5.32 -15.76 13.73
CA MET A 38 -4.60 -16.69 12.86
C MET A 38 -4.63 -16.38 11.37
N LYS A 39 -5.50 -15.49 10.89
CA LYS A 39 -5.89 -15.45 9.47
C LYS A 39 -4.72 -15.24 8.52
N SER A 40 -4.03 -14.11 8.66
CA SER A 40 -2.85 -13.80 7.84
C SER A 40 -1.65 -14.69 8.13
N SER A 41 -1.48 -15.17 9.37
CA SER A 41 -0.43 -16.15 9.68
C SER A 41 -0.68 -17.49 8.99
N PHE A 42 -1.94 -17.93 8.91
CA PHE A 42 -2.37 -19.15 8.23
C PHE A 42 -2.19 -19.00 6.72
N ALA A 43 -2.66 -17.89 6.13
CA ALA A 43 -2.48 -17.58 4.72
C ALA A 43 -0.98 -17.51 4.34
N LYS A 44 -0.15 -16.81 5.12
CA LYS A 44 1.31 -16.75 4.91
C LYS A 44 2.00 -18.11 5.04
N THR A 45 1.53 -18.97 5.95
CA THR A 45 2.03 -20.34 6.08
C THR A 45 1.77 -21.12 4.79
N PHE A 46 0.54 -21.09 4.27
CA PHE A 46 0.18 -21.74 3.01
C PHE A 46 0.87 -21.12 1.78
N ASP A 47 1.12 -19.80 1.78
CA ASP A 47 1.84 -19.12 0.71
C ASP A 47 3.32 -19.52 0.66
N CYS A 48 3.95 -19.77 1.82
CA CYS A 48 5.30 -20.32 1.86
C CYS A 48 5.35 -21.78 1.38
N ILE A 49 4.35 -22.59 1.74
CA ILE A 49 4.24 -23.97 1.24
C ILE A 49 4.07 -23.96 -0.28
N SER A 50 3.19 -23.12 -0.83
CA SER A 50 2.90 -23.09 -2.27
C SER A 50 4.12 -22.71 -3.11
N LYS A 51 4.98 -21.82 -2.59
CA LYS A 51 6.24 -21.42 -3.24
C LYS A 51 7.31 -22.50 -3.22
N ASN A 52 7.24 -23.43 -2.26
CA ASN A 52 8.22 -24.52 -2.09
C ASN A 52 9.69 -24.03 -2.08
N ASP A 53 9.96 -22.89 -1.44
CA ASP A 53 11.28 -22.27 -1.37
C ASP A 53 12.01 -22.68 -0.08
N GLU A 54 13.18 -23.30 -0.21
CA GLU A 54 13.98 -23.74 0.94
C GLU A 54 14.43 -22.59 1.84
N LYS A 55 14.57 -21.37 1.29
CA LYS A 55 14.99 -20.18 2.05
C LYS A 55 13.84 -19.52 2.81
N ASN A 56 12.61 -19.73 2.36
CA ASN A 56 11.41 -19.07 2.89
C ASN A 56 10.42 -20.11 3.43
N LYS A 57 10.83 -20.81 4.49
CA LYS A 57 9.98 -21.78 5.19
C LYS A 57 9.12 -21.12 6.27
N PRO A 58 7.94 -21.68 6.60
CA PRO A 58 7.14 -21.22 7.73
C PRO A 58 7.94 -21.26 9.04
N GLN A 59 8.14 -20.09 9.66
CA GLN A 59 8.90 -19.98 10.90
C GLN A 59 8.45 -18.80 11.78
N ASP A 60 8.94 -18.77 13.02
CA ASP A 60 8.80 -17.62 13.92
C ASP A 60 9.88 -16.58 13.58
N LEU A 61 9.47 -15.50 12.92
CA LEU A 61 10.38 -14.43 12.50
C LEU A 61 10.87 -13.56 13.67
N ILE A 62 10.17 -13.58 14.81
CA ILE A 62 10.54 -12.79 16.00
C ILE A 62 11.49 -13.59 16.88
N HIS A 63 11.29 -14.91 16.95
CA HIS A 63 12.07 -15.84 17.75
C HIS A 63 12.62 -17.00 16.91
N PRO A 64 13.68 -16.76 16.10
CA PRO A 64 14.23 -17.76 15.19
C PRO A 64 14.75 -19.03 15.88
N GLU A 65 15.04 -18.95 17.18
CA GLU A 65 15.47 -20.08 18.01
C GLU A 65 14.35 -21.10 18.27
N ARG A 66 13.09 -20.72 18.10
CA ARG A 66 11.96 -21.64 18.29
C ARG A 66 11.86 -22.57 17.10
N ARG A 67 11.78 -23.87 17.39
CA ARG A 67 11.49 -24.86 16.37
C ARG A 67 10.07 -24.65 15.84
N SER A 68 9.96 -24.51 14.52
CA SER A 68 8.68 -24.44 13.83
C SER A 68 8.33 -25.80 13.23
N THR A 69 7.06 -26.15 13.31
CA THR A 69 6.48 -27.37 12.73
C THR A 69 5.40 -26.95 11.75
N CYS A 70 5.43 -27.50 10.55
CA CYS A 70 4.45 -27.20 9.51
C CYS A 70 4.13 -28.45 8.69
N ASP A 71 3.14 -29.22 9.16
CA ASP A 71 2.68 -30.42 8.46
C ASP A 71 1.29 -30.16 7.88
N VAL A 72 1.14 -30.39 6.57
CA VAL A 72 -0.15 -30.30 5.87
C VAL A 72 -0.36 -31.57 5.04
N MET A 73 -1.42 -32.29 5.36
CA MET A 73 -1.76 -33.57 4.74
C MET A 73 -3.14 -33.48 4.09
N LEU A 74 -3.28 -34.01 2.88
CA LEU A 74 -4.53 -34.13 2.15
C LEU A 74 -4.84 -35.62 1.96
N GLY A 75 -5.76 -36.14 2.78
CA GLY A 75 -5.91 -37.58 2.98
C GLY A 75 -4.68 -38.15 3.69
N GLU A 76 -4.05 -39.16 3.10
CA GLU A 76 -2.83 -39.80 3.61
C GLU A 76 -1.55 -39.23 3.02
N ASN A 77 -1.65 -38.34 2.03
CA ASN A 77 -0.51 -37.80 1.30
C ASN A 77 -0.20 -36.36 1.75
N ALA A 78 1.06 -35.95 1.63
CA ALA A 78 1.44 -34.56 1.76
C ALA A 78 0.76 -33.73 0.65
N ILE A 79 0.34 -32.51 0.98
CA ILE A 79 -0.27 -31.63 -0.03
C ILE A 79 0.75 -31.26 -1.10
N ASN A 80 0.33 -31.29 -2.37
CA ASN A 80 1.16 -30.79 -3.46
C ASN A 80 1.27 -29.25 -3.39
N PRO A 81 2.47 -28.65 -3.28
CA PRO A 81 2.63 -27.20 -3.27
C PRO A 81 1.90 -26.47 -4.41
N SER A 82 1.92 -27.03 -5.63
CA SER A 82 1.32 -26.37 -6.79
C SER A 82 -0.22 -26.33 -6.73
N SER A 83 -0.87 -27.20 -5.95
CA SER A 83 -2.32 -27.18 -5.79
C SER A 83 -2.78 -26.06 -4.86
N ILE A 84 -1.90 -25.40 -4.11
CA ILE A 84 -2.30 -24.33 -3.19
C ILE A 84 -2.36 -22.99 -3.95
N LEU A 85 -3.43 -22.23 -3.75
CA LEU A 85 -3.52 -20.83 -4.15
C LEU A 85 -4.01 -19.98 -2.97
N VAL A 86 -3.18 -19.04 -2.55
CA VAL A 86 -3.51 -18.09 -1.48
C VAL A 86 -4.00 -16.79 -2.10
N VAL A 87 -5.20 -16.38 -1.72
CA VAL A 87 -5.85 -15.13 -2.14
C VAL A 87 -5.77 -14.15 -0.96
N ASP A 88 -4.83 -13.22 -1.06
CA ASP A 88 -4.59 -12.16 -0.08
C ASP A 88 -4.45 -10.83 -0.83
N PRO A 89 -5.56 -10.09 -1.02
CA PRO A 89 -5.56 -8.80 -1.69
C PRO A 89 -4.72 -7.73 -0.98
N GLU A 90 -4.52 -7.84 0.34
CA GLU A 90 -3.83 -6.83 1.14
C GLU A 90 -2.32 -6.82 0.84
N ASN A 91 -1.70 -8.00 0.73
CA ASN A 91 -0.29 -8.10 0.28
C ASN A 91 -0.09 -7.51 -1.13
N GLY A 92 -1.11 -7.56 -1.98
CA GLY A 92 -1.07 -6.94 -3.31
C GLY A 92 -0.94 -5.41 -3.21
N ILE A 93 -1.65 -4.78 -2.26
CA ILE A 93 -1.59 -3.34 -2.00
C ILE A 93 -0.19 -2.94 -1.53
N GLU A 94 0.41 -3.70 -0.61
CA GLU A 94 1.75 -3.41 -0.07
C GLU A 94 2.88 -3.56 -1.10
N SER A 95 2.69 -4.38 -2.13
CA SER A 95 3.68 -4.65 -3.19
C SER A 95 3.49 -3.82 -4.46
N ALA A 96 2.54 -2.88 -4.46
CA ALA A 96 2.10 -2.14 -5.64
C ALA A 96 3.21 -1.35 -6.36
N ASP A 97 4.19 -0.82 -5.63
CA ASP A 97 5.19 0.15 -6.11
C ASP A 97 6.23 -0.41 -7.11
N LYS A 98 6.18 -1.71 -7.47
CA LYS A 98 7.24 -2.38 -8.27
C LYS A 98 6.76 -3.24 -9.43
N ILE A 99 5.46 -3.16 -9.77
CA ILE A 99 4.81 -4.14 -10.64
C ILE A 99 4.50 -3.51 -12.00
N THR A 100 4.91 -4.14 -13.11
CA THR A 100 4.64 -3.61 -14.46
C THR A 100 3.13 -3.69 -14.82
N SER A 101 2.72 -2.98 -15.87
CA SER A 101 1.36 -3.06 -16.43
C SER A 101 1.15 -4.29 -17.32
N LEU A 102 2.14 -5.19 -17.43
CA LEU A 102 2.05 -6.40 -18.25
C LEU A 102 0.83 -7.22 -17.83
N LEU A 103 0.07 -7.62 -18.84
CA LEU A 103 -1.11 -8.46 -18.70
C LEU A 103 -0.73 -9.92 -18.90
N ALA A 104 -0.45 -10.60 -17.79
CA ALA A 104 -0.07 -12.01 -17.77
C ALA A 104 -0.45 -12.65 -16.43
N SER A 105 -0.46 -13.98 -16.42
CA SER A 105 -0.53 -14.80 -15.20
C SER A 105 0.47 -14.34 -14.14
N ARG A 106 0.15 -14.56 -12.86
CA ARG A 106 0.98 -14.04 -11.76
C ARG A 106 2.42 -14.52 -11.84
N GLU A 107 2.63 -15.76 -12.26
CA GLU A 107 3.96 -16.35 -12.45
C GLU A 107 4.74 -15.67 -13.58
N LEU A 108 4.16 -15.58 -14.79
CA LEU A 108 4.78 -14.91 -15.94
C LEU A 108 5.11 -13.45 -15.62
N LYS A 109 4.17 -12.77 -14.97
CA LYS A 109 4.32 -11.38 -14.57
C LYS A 109 5.47 -11.20 -13.57
N ASN A 110 5.55 -12.05 -12.55
CA ASN A 110 6.64 -11.99 -11.57
C ASN A 110 8.02 -12.23 -12.21
N GLN A 111 8.12 -13.19 -13.15
CA GLN A 111 9.35 -13.45 -13.89
C GLN A 111 9.75 -12.24 -14.74
N TYR A 112 8.77 -11.67 -15.46
CA TYR A 112 8.96 -10.46 -16.26
C TYR A 112 9.41 -9.26 -15.41
N ASP A 113 8.68 -8.96 -14.34
CA ASP A 113 8.94 -7.85 -13.44
C ASP A 113 10.31 -7.98 -12.77
N SER A 114 10.72 -9.19 -12.40
CA SER A 114 12.05 -9.44 -11.81
C SER A 114 13.18 -9.07 -12.77
N ILE A 115 13.09 -9.55 -14.02
CA ILE A 115 14.08 -9.28 -15.06
C ILE A 115 14.07 -7.80 -15.44
N HIS A 116 12.89 -7.23 -15.66
CA HIS A 116 12.71 -5.82 -16.01
C HIS A 116 13.27 -4.90 -14.92
N ASN A 117 12.95 -5.14 -13.64
CA ASN A 117 13.45 -4.35 -12.52
C ASN A 117 14.97 -4.44 -12.35
N LYS A 118 15.57 -5.60 -12.63
CA LYS A 118 17.03 -5.76 -12.62
C LYS A 118 17.68 -4.86 -13.68
N LEU A 119 17.20 -4.94 -14.92
CA LEU A 119 17.73 -4.16 -16.05
C LEU A 119 17.49 -2.65 -15.86
N ASP A 120 16.29 -2.25 -15.42
CA ASP A 120 15.95 -0.84 -15.14
C ASP A 120 16.84 -0.22 -14.06
N LYS A 121 17.16 -0.99 -13.00
CA LYS A 121 18.07 -0.53 -11.95
C LYS A 121 19.49 -0.31 -12.47
N GLU A 122 20.02 -1.25 -13.26
CA GLU A 122 21.35 -1.14 -13.88
C GLU A 122 21.41 0.03 -14.88
N LEU A 123 20.36 0.18 -15.70
CA LEU A 123 20.19 1.28 -16.64
C LEU A 123 20.17 2.64 -15.94
N LYS A 124 19.34 2.81 -14.91
CA LYS A 124 19.27 4.06 -14.12
C LYS A 124 20.60 4.40 -13.45
N ALA A 125 21.33 3.40 -12.96
CA ALA A 125 22.66 3.61 -12.39
C ALA A 125 23.67 4.12 -13.43
N LEU A 126 23.69 3.50 -14.62
CA LEU A 126 24.53 3.94 -15.75
C LEU A 126 24.16 5.36 -16.18
N LEU A 127 22.87 5.64 -16.37
CA LEU A 127 22.40 6.97 -16.79
C LEU A 127 22.73 8.06 -15.78
N THR A 128 22.67 7.76 -14.48
CA THR A 128 23.07 8.72 -13.45
C THR A 128 24.55 9.10 -13.58
N LYS A 129 25.43 8.11 -13.82
CA LYS A 129 26.85 8.33 -14.08
C LYS A 129 27.07 9.09 -15.39
N LEU A 130 26.35 8.71 -16.45
CA LEU A 130 26.47 9.30 -17.78
C LEU A 130 25.99 10.75 -17.83
N LYS A 131 24.89 11.10 -17.15
CA LYS A 131 24.41 12.49 -17.02
C LYS A 131 25.42 13.36 -16.29
N LYS A 132 26.05 12.83 -15.24
CA LYS A 132 27.13 13.52 -14.51
C LYS A 132 28.37 13.72 -15.39
N CYS A 133 28.74 12.72 -16.18
CA CYS A 133 29.90 12.72 -17.05
C CYS A 133 29.75 13.65 -18.27
N SER A 134 28.59 13.60 -18.94
CA SER A 134 28.31 14.36 -20.16
C SER A 134 27.77 15.77 -19.90
N GLY A 135 27.20 16.02 -18.71
CA GLY A 135 26.50 17.27 -18.39
C GLY A 135 25.19 17.47 -19.17
N SER A 136 24.68 16.41 -19.81
CA SER A 136 23.37 16.36 -20.46
C SER A 136 22.33 15.72 -19.53
N SER A 137 21.07 16.17 -19.64
CA SER A 137 19.92 15.56 -18.93
C SER A 137 19.26 14.43 -19.72
N ASP A 138 19.49 14.38 -21.05
CA ASP A 138 18.71 13.61 -22.02
C ASP A 138 19.59 12.61 -22.77
N CYS A 139 20.59 12.03 -22.08
CA CYS A 139 21.59 11.15 -22.69
C CYS A 139 21.00 9.97 -23.48
N GLU A 140 19.85 9.44 -23.05
CA GLU A 140 19.17 8.34 -23.75
C GLU A 140 18.80 8.73 -25.18
N ASP A 141 18.01 9.78 -25.33
CA ASP A 141 17.55 10.27 -26.64
C ASP A 141 18.72 10.75 -27.50
N GLU A 142 19.73 11.36 -26.89
CA GLU A 142 20.91 11.84 -27.61
C GLU A 142 21.78 10.69 -28.15
N ILE A 143 21.98 9.62 -27.38
CA ILE A 143 22.68 8.42 -27.86
C ILE A 143 21.84 7.71 -28.92
N VAL A 144 20.53 7.55 -28.71
CA VAL A 144 19.65 6.92 -29.71
C VAL A 144 19.73 7.71 -31.02
N LYS A 145 19.61 9.04 -31.01
CA LYS A 145 19.73 9.86 -32.22
C LYS A 145 21.05 9.69 -32.97
N VAL A 146 22.14 9.42 -32.26
CA VAL A 146 23.51 9.33 -32.82
C VAL A 146 23.82 7.93 -33.35
N PHE A 147 23.32 6.89 -32.69
CA PHE A 147 23.69 5.50 -32.95
C PHE A 147 22.56 4.64 -33.54
N GLN A 148 21.30 5.11 -33.58
CA GLN A 148 20.22 4.37 -34.24
C GLN A 148 20.52 4.17 -35.74
N GLU A 149 20.29 2.95 -36.22
CA GLU A 149 20.31 2.58 -37.64
C GLU A 149 18.89 2.37 -38.17
N SER A 150 17.92 2.08 -37.31
CA SER A 150 16.51 2.00 -37.66
C SER A 150 15.64 2.76 -36.66
N SER A 151 14.47 3.24 -37.11
CA SER A 151 13.54 4.01 -36.28
C SER A 151 12.92 3.22 -35.11
N LYS A 152 13.16 1.91 -35.02
CA LYS A 152 12.65 1.04 -33.96
C LYS A 152 13.70 0.68 -32.91
N GLU A 153 14.94 1.17 -33.03
CA GLU A 153 16.00 0.85 -32.08
C GLU A 153 15.92 1.68 -30.81
N GLY A 154 15.89 1.00 -29.67
CA GLY A 154 15.98 1.62 -28.35
C GLY A 154 17.42 1.88 -27.89
N PHE A 155 17.55 2.53 -26.73
CA PHE A 155 18.82 2.88 -26.13
C PHE A 155 19.73 1.68 -25.85
N LEU A 156 19.20 0.58 -25.30
CA LEU A 156 19.99 -0.63 -25.02
C LEU A 156 20.52 -1.31 -26.28
N ALA A 157 19.79 -1.28 -27.39
CA ALA A 157 20.26 -1.79 -28.67
C ALA A 157 21.41 -0.92 -29.23
N CYS A 158 21.29 0.40 -29.09
CA CYS A 158 22.37 1.33 -29.44
C CYS A 158 23.60 1.09 -28.56
N LEU A 159 23.43 0.93 -27.24
CA LEU A 159 24.53 0.63 -26.32
C LEU A 159 25.18 -0.73 -26.60
N GLU A 160 24.40 -1.75 -26.97
CA GLU A 160 24.95 -3.05 -27.36
C GLU A 160 25.94 -2.88 -28.51
N ARG A 161 25.62 -2.04 -29.50
CA ARG A 161 26.53 -1.73 -30.60
C ARG A 161 27.73 -0.92 -30.13
N CYS A 162 27.52 0.13 -29.34
CA CYS A 162 28.60 0.92 -28.77
C CYS A 162 29.59 0.05 -27.99
N SER A 163 29.12 -0.93 -27.22
CA SER A 163 29.97 -1.82 -26.43
C SER A 163 31.01 -2.56 -27.28
N ARG A 164 30.63 -2.96 -28.51
CA ARG A 164 31.54 -3.62 -29.46
C ARG A 164 32.65 -2.67 -29.92
N GLU A 165 32.35 -1.37 -30.03
CA GLU A 165 33.29 -0.31 -30.37
C GLU A 165 34.16 0.14 -29.18
N LEU A 166 33.80 -0.17 -27.92
CA LEU A 166 34.60 0.17 -26.72
C LEU A 166 35.82 -0.74 -26.52
N ASN A 167 36.09 -1.68 -27.44
CA ASN A 167 37.29 -2.50 -27.43
C ASN A 167 38.56 -1.74 -27.82
N GLN A 168 38.41 -0.60 -28.50
CA GLN A 168 39.49 0.35 -28.77
C GLN A 168 39.45 1.52 -27.78
N SER A 169 40.60 2.17 -27.56
CA SER A 169 40.69 3.32 -26.66
C SER A 169 40.00 4.54 -27.25
N TRP A 170 39.14 5.20 -26.48
CA TRP A 170 38.51 6.46 -26.88
C TRP A 170 38.99 7.62 -26.01
N LYS A 171 39.31 8.76 -26.65
CA LYS A 171 39.69 9.99 -25.96
C LYS A 171 38.48 10.54 -25.20
N PHE A 172 38.66 10.80 -23.90
CA PHE A 172 37.70 11.53 -23.10
C PHE A 172 37.81 13.04 -23.39
N PHE A 173 36.69 13.67 -23.72
CA PHE A 173 36.59 15.12 -23.91
C PHE A 173 35.90 15.72 -22.68
N ASN A 174 36.63 16.51 -21.88
CA ASN A 174 36.07 17.13 -20.68
C ASN A 174 35.19 18.35 -21.03
N ILE A 175 34.03 18.07 -21.61
CA ILE A 175 33.06 19.06 -22.09
C ILE A 175 31.67 18.73 -21.60
N ARG A 176 30.84 19.77 -21.48
CA ARG A 176 29.39 19.58 -21.41
C ARG A 176 28.88 19.34 -22.83
N TYR A 177 28.25 18.20 -23.06
CA TYR A 177 27.82 17.74 -24.38
C TYR A 177 27.00 18.79 -25.14
N ASN A 178 25.97 19.36 -24.51
CA ASN A 178 25.08 20.33 -25.14
C ASN A 178 25.71 21.71 -25.39
N ASP A 179 26.92 21.98 -24.88
CA ASP A 179 27.65 23.20 -25.25
C ASP A 179 28.25 23.08 -26.66
N ILE A 180 28.47 21.84 -27.15
CA ILE A 180 28.95 21.57 -28.51
C ILE A 180 27.84 21.05 -29.43
N PHE A 181 27.03 20.12 -28.92
CA PHE A 181 25.95 19.47 -29.66
C PHE A 181 24.59 19.94 -29.14
N ASP A 182 24.19 21.14 -29.59
CA ASP A 182 22.98 21.77 -29.08
C ASP A 182 21.70 21.10 -29.58
N LYS A 183 20.62 21.19 -28.80
CA LYS A 183 19.33 20.56 -29.14
C LYS A 183 18.60 21.26 -30.29
N THR A 184 18.94 22.51 -30.58
CA THR A 184 18.26 23.35 -31.58
C THR A 184 18.89 23.28 -32.97
N GLY A 185 20.03 22.59 -33.12
CA GLY A 185 20.82 22.52 -34.35
C GLY A 185 21.54 23.83 -34.71
N GLY A 186 21.62 24.78 -33.77
CA GLY A 186 22.21 26.09 -34.00
C GLY A 186 23.71 26.04 -34.32
N VAL A 187 24.44 25.17 -33.62
CA VAL A 187 25.88 24.95 -33.81
C VAL A 187 26.14 24.23 -35.13
N GLU A 188 25.37 23.19 -35.44
CA GLU A 188 25.49 22.46 -36.71
C GLU A 188 25.25 23.39 -37.91
N ASN A 189 24.21 24.21 -37.86
CA ASN A 189 23.92 25.21 -38.90
C ASN A 189 25.02 26.26 -39.03
N PHE A 190 25.59 26.71 -37.91
CA PHE A 190 26.72 27.64 -37.92
C PHE A 190 27.96 27.02 -38.58
N LEU A 191 28.28 25.78 -38.24
CA LEU A 191 29.42 25.04 -38.77
C LEU A 191 29.27 24.81 -40.28
N ASN A 192 28.09 24.48 -40.78
CA ASN A 192 27.86 24.26 -42.21
C ASN A 192 28.24 25.46 -43.10
N THR A 193 28.18 26.68 -42.55
CA THR A 193 28.48 27.92 -43.29
C THR A 193 29.88 28.48 -43.01
N ASN A 194 30.46 28.21 -41.83
CA ASN A 194 31.67 28.93 -41.36
C ASN A 194 32.85 28.01 -40.99
N LYS A 195 32.77 26.72 -41.32
CA LYS A 195 33.73 25.68 -40.92
C LYS A 195 35.19 26.02 -41.20
N ASP A 196 35.47 26.45 -42.44
CA ASP A 196 36.84 26.67 -42.93
C ASP A 196 37.47 27.93 -42.31
N LEU A 197 36.64 28.82 -41.76
CA LEU A 197 37.07 30.05 -41.11
C LEU A 197 37.25 29.89 -39.60
N LEU A 198 36.81 28.76 -39.03
CA LEU A 198 36.79 28.54 -37.57
C LEU A 198 38.20 28.49 -36.97
N GLN A 199 39.13 27.82 -37.64
CA GLN A 199 40.52 27.71 -37.18
C GLN A 199 41.21 29.08 -37.17
N GLN A 200 41.02 29.86 -38.24
CA GLN A 200 41.55 31.21 -38.34
C GLN A 200 40.92 32.13 -37.28
N TYR A 201 39.60 32.11 -37.14
CA TYR A 201 38.87 32.89 -36.14
C TYR A 201 39.40 32.65 -34.72
N PHE A 202 39.52 31.39 -34.28
CA PHE A 202 40.03 31.12 -32.93
C PHE A 202 41.51 31.44 -32.79
N SER A 203 42.33 31.32 -33.84
CA SER A 203 43.72 31.78 -33.81
C SER A 203 43.78 33.28 -33.50
N ASP A 204 43.04 34.08 -34.27
CA ASP A 204 42.99 35.53 -34.13
C ASP A 204 42.38 35.95 -32.79
N TYR A 205 41.33 35.25 -32.35
CA TYR A 205 40.70 35.50 -31.06
C TYR A 205 41.65 35.27 -29.89
N ASN A 206 42.50 34.23 -29.96
CA ASN A 206 43.48 33.97 -28.92
C ASN A 206 44.61 34.99 -28.93
N HIS A 207 45.02 35.45 -30.11
CA HIS A 207 45.95 36.56 -30.24
C HIS A 207 45.37 37.81 -29.55
N LEU A 208 44.09 38.11 -29.79
CA LEU A 208 43.36 39.19 -29.11
C LEU A 208 43.35 39.05 -27.59
N LEU A 209 43.03 37.87 -27.07
CA LEU A 209 42.98 37.63 -25.62
C LEU A 209 44.34 37.65 -24.91
N ASN A 210 45.44 37.42 -25.64
CA ASN A 210 46.78 37.34 -25.06
C ASN A 210 47.54 38.67 -25.15
N GLU A 211 47.36 39.40 -26.24
CA GLU A 211 48.11 40.64 -26.49
C GLU A 211 47.38 41.90 -26.04
N SER A 212 46.07 41.84 -25.84
CA SER A 212 45.29 43.03 -25.48
C SER A 212 45.40 43.42 -24.00
N ILE A 213 45.34 44.73 -23.76
CA ILE A 213 45.20 45.27 -22.39
C ILE A 213 43.76 45.21 -21.88
N LEU A 214 42.78 45.14 -22.78
CA LEU A 214 41.34 45.11 -22.48
C LEU A 214 40.80 43.67 -22.54
N PHE A 215 41.09 42.95 -23.62
CA PHE A 215 40.66 41.56 -23.78
C PHE A 215 41.64 40.63 -23.08
N LYS A 216 41.17 39.74 -22.21
CA LYS A 216 42.08 38.90 -21.42
C LYS A 216 41.55 37.51 -21.15
N SER A 217 42.44 36.52 -21.30
CA SER A 217 42.19 35.15 -20.84
C SER A 217 42.46 35.02 -19.34
N ILE A 218 41.55 34.39 -18.60
CA ILE A 218 41.60 34.22 -17.14
C ILE A 218 41.84 32.74 -16.82
N GLY A 219 42.92 32.13 -17.34
CA GLY A 219 43.58 30.88 -16.88
C GLY A 219 42.75 29.61 -16.60
N THR A 220 41.44 29.60 -16.82
CA THR A 220 40.46 28.60 -16.37
C THR A 220 39.36 28.36 -17.42
N GLY A 221 39.61 28.75 -18.67
CA GLY A 221 38.61 28.69 -19.73
C GLY A 221 37.51 29.75 -19.63
N LYS A 222 37.83 30.86 -18.97
CA LYS A 222 37.02 32.08 -18.93
C LYS A 222 37.83 33.20 -19.53
N SER A 223 37.20 34.00 -20.38
CA SER A 223 37.80 35.17 -20.98
C SER A 223 36.93 36.41 -20.72
N PHE A 224 37.58 37.55 -20.56
CA PHE A 224 36.93 38.85 -20.77
C PHE A 224 37.10 39.18 -22.24
N GLY A 225 36.19 38.64 -23.05
CA GLY A 225 36.27 38.65 -24.51
C GLY A 225 35.33 39.65 -25.17
N THR A 226 35.19 39.55 -26.49
CA THR A 226 34.32 40.42 -27.30
C THR A 226 32.89 40.58 -26.79
N TYR A 227 32.25 39.48 -26.35
CA TYR A 227 30.91 39.54 -25.76
C TYR A 227 30.86 40.33 -24.44
N GLN A 228 31.80 40.08 -23.53
CA GLN A 228 31.84 40.76 -22.24
C GLN A 228 32.13 42.25 -22.39
N VAL A 229 33.02 42.61 -23.31
CA VAL A 229 33.30 43.99 -23.68
C VAL A 229 32.06 44.65 -24.29
N GLU A 230 31.35 43.98 -25.20
CA GLU A 230 30.09 44.51 -25.76
C GLU A 230 29.04 44.76 -24.67
N MET A 231 28.90 43.85 -23.70
CA MET A 231 27.99 44.05 -22.57
C MET A 231 28.44 45.20 -21.67
N LEU A 232 29.74 45.31 -21.37
CA LEU A 232 30.30 46.43 -20.60
C LEU A 232 30.00 47.77 -21.28
N THR A 233 30.31 47.91 -22.58
CA THR A 233 30.04 49.12 -23.36
C THR A 233 28.55 49.48 -23.37
N LYS A 234 27.66 48.48 -23.48
CA LYS A 234 26.21 48.71 -23.40
C LYS A 234 25.74 49.14 -22.01
N SER A 235 26.34 48.60 -20.95
CA SER A 235 25.97 48.92 -19.57
C SER A 235 26.33 50.35 -19.16
N VAL A 236 27.26 51.01 -19.84
CA VAL A 236 27.66 52.41 -19.61
C VAL A 236 27.26 53.34 -20.77
N ALA A 237 26.32 52.91 -21.60
CA ALA A 237 26.04 53.59 -22.88
C ALA A 237 25.40 54.98 -22.75
N ASP A 238 24.77 55.27 -21.61
CA ASP A 238 24.08 56.52 -21.30
C ASP A 238 24.94 57.56 -20.56
N GLU A 239 26.24 57.28 -20.40
CA GLU A 239 27.24 58.12 -19.69
C GLU A 239 26.97 58.32 -18.18
N ALA A 240 25.82 57.93 -17.65
CA ALA A 240 25.43 58.17 -16.25
C ALA A 240 26.42 57.56 -15.24
N PHE A 241 27.08 56.45 -15.60
CA PHE A 241 28.14 55.85 -14.78
C PHE A 241 29.36 56.77 -14.64
N PHE A 242 29.80 57.40 -15.73
CA PHE A 242 30.96 58.28 -15.75
C PHE A 242 30.63 59.69 -15.24
N ASP A 243 29.42 60.19 -15.53
CA ASP A 243 28.90 61.45 -14.98
C ASP A 243 28.82 61.43 -13.44
N ALA A 244 28.66 60.26 -12.84
CA ALA A 244 28.70 60.04 -11.39
C ALA A 244 30.13 59.95 -10.81
N GLU A 245 31.15 60.35 -11.57
CA GLU A 245 32.58 60.33 -11.22
C GLU A 245 33.14 58.90 -10.96
N HIS A 246 32.47 57.85 -11.45
CA HIS A 246 33.03 56.50 -11.43
C HIS A 246 33.98 56.27 -12.62
N GLN A 247 34.97 55.40 -12.44
CA GLN A 247 36.00 55.11 -13.46
C GLN A 247 36.27 53.60 -13.56
N ILE A 248 36.69 53.15 -14.74
CA ILE A 248 37.15 51.77 -14.96
C ILE A 248 38.67 51.77 -14.99
N VAL A 249 39.31 50.99 -14.11
CA VAL A 249 40.78 50.86 -14.05
C VAL A 249 41.20 49.50 -14.60
N LEU A 250 41.99 49.50 -15.68
CA LEU A 250 42.49 48.28 -16.32
C LEU A 250 43.71 47.70 -15.60
N SER A 251 44.06 46.46 -15.94
CA SER A 251 45.16 45.73 -15.29
C SER A 251 46.55 46.36 -15.42
N ASN A 252 46.75 47.29 -16.37
CA ASN A 252 47.98 48.07 -16.54
C ASN A 252 47.93 49.45 -15.85
N GLY A 253 46.87 49.74 -15.08
CA GLY A 253 46.67 51.03 -14.42
C GLY A 253 46.06 52.12 -15.30
N ARG A 254 45.73 51.85 -16.57
CA ARG A 254 45.00 52.79 -17.43
C ARG A 254 43.60 53.02 -16.85
N LYS A 255 43.26 54.29 -16.68
CA LYS A 255 41.93 54.75 -16.25
C LYS A 255 41.09 55.08 -17.48
N ILE A 256 39.80 54.80 -17.39
CA ILE A 256 38.80 55.13 -18.40
C ILE A 256 37.72 55.93 -17.68
N GLU A 257 37.52 57.16 -18.12
CA GLU A 257 36.68 58.17 -17.45
C GLU A 257 35.49 58.63 -18.31
N SER A 258 35.35 58.11 -19.54
CA SER A 258 34.16 58.35 -20.39
C SER A 258 33.85 57.16 -21.29
N LYS A 259 32.61 57.09 -21.80
CA LYS A 259 32.24 56.09 -22.82
C LYS A 259 33.08 56.24 -24.08
N LYS A 260 33.37 57.48 -24.51
CA LYS A 260 34.20 57.72 -25.70
C LYS A 260 35.60 57.09 -25.55
N GLU A 261 36.23 57.25 -24.38
CA GLU A 261 37.53 56.64 -24.11
C GLU A 261 37.47 55.10 -24.11
N LEU A 262 36.34 54.52 -23.65
CA LEU A 262 36.10 53.08 -23.72
C LEU A 262 35.95 52.60 -25.18
N ASP A 263 35.14 53.30 -25.98
CA ASP A 263 34.90 52.97 -27.39
C ASP A 263 36.18 53.11 -28.23
N ASP A 264 36.95 54.19 -28.03
CA ASP A 264 38.24 54.42 -28.68
C ASP A 264 39.23 53.30 -28.32
N LEU A 265 39.32 52.92 -27.03
CA LEU A 265 40.16 51.80 -26.59
C LEU A 265 39.76 50.47 -27.24
N VAL A 266 38.46 50.16 -27.33
CA VAL A 266 37.98 48.93 -27.98
C VAL A 266 38.38 48.93 -29.46
N SER A 267 38.19 50.04 -30.15
CA SER A 267 38.54 50.19 -31.56
C SER A 267 40.05 50.07 -31.79
N ASP A 268 40.86 50.73 -30.96
CA ASP A 268 42.32 50.72 -31.05
C ASP A 268 42.89 49.33 -30.83
N GLU A 269 42.42 48.59 -29.81
CA GLU A 269 42.86 47.23 -29.54
C GLU A 269 42.49 46.27 -30.68
N MET A 270 41.29 46.42 -31.26
CA MET A 270 40.88 45.64 -32.42
C MET A 270 41.72 46.01 -33.67
N ASN A 271 41.97 47.28 -33.94
CA ASN A 271 42.79 47.72 -35.08
C ASN A 271 44.25 47.27 -34.96
N ARG A 272 44.79 47.27 -33.73
CA ARG A 272 46.17 46.87 -33.45
C ARG A 272 46.40 45.40 -33.78
N ILE A 273 45.43 44.53 -33.49
CA ILE A 273 45.54 43.08 -33.68
C ILE A 273 45.13 42.65 -35.10
N PHE A 274 44.15 43.31 -35.71
CA PHE A 274 43.70 43.01 -37.06
C PHE A 274 44.26 44.03 -38.07
N SER A 275 45.49 43.79 -38.56
CA SER A 275 46.22 44.73 -39.44
C SER A 275 45.61 44.91 -40.85
N ASN A 276 44.64 44.08 -41.25
CA ASN A 276 43.97 44.15 -42.55
C ASN A 276 42.44 44.26 -42.36
N GLU A 277 41.82 45.25 -43.01
CA GLU A 277 40.39 45.53 -42.96
C GLU A 277 39.53 44.29 -43.33
N LYS A 278 39.97 43.47 -44.29
CA LYS A 278 39.26 42.22 -44.66
C LYS A 278 39.28 41.16 -43.56
N LEU A 279 40.38 41.07 -42.80
CA LEU A 279 40.49 40.13 -41.68
C LEU A 279 39.62 40.60 -40.51
N LYS A 280 39.63 41.90 -40.23
CA LYS A 280 38.77 42.53 -39.20
C LYS A 280 37.28 42.30 -39.50
N ASP A 281 36.87 42.48 -40.75
CA ASP A 281 35.48 42.25 -41.18
C ASP A 281 35.08 40.78 -41.11
N SER A 282 35.96 39.86 -41.53
CA SER A 282 35.71 38.42 -41.46
C SER A 282 35.58 37.96 -40.01
N PHE A 283 36.51 38.38 -39.15
CA PHE A 283 36.46 38.11 -37.72
C PHE A 283 35.17 38.66 -37.09
N GLY A 284 34.84 39.93 -37.34
CA GLY A 284 33.66 40.59 -36.76
C GLY A 284 32.34 39.94 -37.17
N LYS A 285 32.21 39.46 -38.42
CA LYS A 285 31.02 38.71 -38.86
C LYS A 285 30.84 37.41 -38.09
N ILE A 286 31.91 36.62 -37.97
CA ILE A 286 31.87 35.33 -37.25
C ILE A 286 31.63 35.55 -35.76
N ASP A 287 32.34 36.51 -35.16
CA ASP A 287 32.22 36.85 -33.75
C ASP A 287 30.81 37.28 -33.38
N LYS A 288 30.20 38.16 -34.20
CA LYS A 288 28.82 38.62 -34.01
C LYS A 288 27.83 37.45 -34.02
N VAL A 289 28.00 36.49 -34.93
CA VAL A 289 27.15 35.30 -34.99
C VAL A 289 27.36 34.44 -33.74
N LEU A 290 28.61 34.18 -33.36
CA LEU A 290 28.93 33.40 -32.15
C LEU A 290 28.43 34.05 -30.85
N CYS A 291 28.36 35.37 -30.81
CA CYS A 291 27.89 36.13 -29.64
C CYS A 291 26.37 36.32 -29.61
N SER A 292 25.66 36.10 -30.72
CA SER A 292 24.22 36.39 -30.85
C SER A 292 23.33 35.48 -30.00
N LYS A 293 23.50 34.16 -30.11
CA LYS A 293 22.66 33.15 -29.46
C LYS A 293 23.38 32.50 -28.28
N LYS A 294 22.62 32.05 -27.29
CA LYS A 294 23.18 31.47 -26.06
C LYS A 294 23.98 30.19 -26.34
N GLU A 295 23.46 29.35 -27.23
CA GLU A 295 24.05 28.07 -27.63
C GLU A 295 25.40 28.30 -28.32
N LEU A 296 25.48 29.29 -29.20
CA LEU A 296 26.73 29.65 -29.90
C LEU A 296 27.77 30.29 -28.95
N ARG A 297 27.32 31.04 -27.93
CA ARG A 297 28.22 31.56 -26.88
C ARG A 297 28.81 30.43 -26.03
N GLN A 298 28.01 29.42 -25.72
CA GLN A 298 28.45 28.23 -24.99
C GLN A 298 29.45 27.42 -25.83
N PHE A 299 29.14 27.22 -27.12
CA PHE A 299 30.03 26.60 -28.10
C PHE A 299 31.39 27.32 -28.19
N LYS A 300 31.37 28.65 -28.33
CA LYS A 300 32.58 29.47 -28.33
C LYS A 300 33.41 29.26 -27.06
N SER A 301 32.77 29.33 -25.89
CA SER A 301 33.43 29.13 -24.59
C SER A 301 34.01 27.73 -24.42
N ALA A 302 33.38 26.70 -25.00
CA ALA A 302 33.87 25.33 -24.94
C ALA A 302 35.13 25.12 -25.83
N LEU A 303 35.19 25.77 -26.99
CA LEU A 303 36.37 25.73 -27.87
C LEU A 303 37.55 26.57 -27.35
N GLU A 304 37.29 27.64 -26.60
CA GLU A 304 38.34 28.39 -25.89
C GLU A 304 39.09 27.51 -24.88
N LYS A 305 38.37 26.57 -24.24
CA LYS A 305 38.93 25.64 -23.24
C LYS A 305 39.82 24.56 -23.84
N ASP A 306 39.38 23.94 -24.94
CA ASP A 306 40.14 22.90 -25.64
C ASP A 306 40.07 23.10 -27.16
N LYS A 307 41.10 23.75 -27.70
CA LYS A 307 41.22 24.05 -29.12
C LYS A 307 41.49 22.80 -29.98
N SER A 308 41.91 21.69 -29.37
CA SER A 308 42.14 20.45 -30.11
C SER A 308 40.86 19.90 -30.75
N MET A 309 39.69 20.33 -30.26
CA MET A 309 38.38 19.98 -30.80
C MET A 309 38.07 20.62 -32.15
N ILE A 310 38.73 21.73 -32.52
CA ILE A 310 38.45 22.46 -33.78
C ILE A 310 38.68 21.54 -34.99
N LEU A 311 39.74 20.73 -34.97
CA LEU A 311 40.04 19.77 -36.04
C LEU A 311 39.00 18.64 -36.10
N GLU A 312 38.49 18.20 -34.96
CA GLU A 312 37.47 17.14 -34.89
C GLU A 312 36.10 17.62 -35.42
N LEU A 313 35.78 18.90 -35.24
CA LEU A 313 34.57 19.52 -35.78
C LEU A 313 34.54 19.58 -37.32
N MET A 314 35.64 19.21 -37.98
CA MET A 314 35.65 18.98 -39.42
C MET A 314 34.71 17.85 -39.86
N ASP A 315 34.30 16.98 -38.95
CA ASP A 315 33.19 16.06 -39.18
C ASP A 315 32.30 16.05 -37.94
N TYR A 316 31.31 16.94 -37.93
CA TYR A 316 30.44 17.17 -36.78
C TYR A 316 29.77 15.88 -36.28
N LYS A 317 29.24 15.05 -37.18
CA LYS A 317 28.56 13.79 -36.82
C LYS A 317 29.56 12.75 -36.32
N LYS A 318 30.72 12.63 -36.94
CA LYS A 318 31.77 11.71 -36.47
C LYS A 318 32.32 12.14 -35.11
N PHE A 319 32.52 13.44 -34.90
CA PHE A 319 32.94 13.96 -33.60
C PHE A 319 31.88 13.73 -32.53
N GLN A 320 30.60 13.90 -32.86
CA GLN A 320 29.48 13.58 -31.97
C GLN A 320 29.53 12.11 -31.50
N LYS A 321 29.78 11.17 -32.43
CA LYS A 321 29.99 9.76 -32.09
C LYS A 321 31.21 9.55 -31.18
N LYS A 322 32.35 10.17 -31.52
CA LYS A 322 33.60 10.08 -30.74
C LYS A 322 33.42 10.55 -29.29
N VAL A 323 32.68 11.65 -29.09
CA VAL A 323 32.44 12.21 -27.74
C VAL A 323 31.62 11.25 -26.90
N TRP A 324 30.53 10.70 -27.44
CA TRP A 324 29.74 9.68 -26.72
C TRP A 324 30.54 8.43 -26.40
N LEU A 325 31.32 7.92 -27.36
CA LEU A 325 32.19 6.76 -27.14
C LEU A 325 33.26 7.06 -26.09
N GLY A 326 33.82 8.29 -26.07
CA GLY A 326 34.70 8.76 -25.01
C GLY A 326 34.05 8.75 -23.62
N PHE A 327 32.81 9.24 -23.51
CA PHE A 327 32.06 9.19 -22.25
C PHE A 327 31.78 7.76 -21.81
N LEU A 328 31.28 6.91 -22.71
CA LEU A 328 30.96 5.51 -22.41
C LEU A 328 32.23 4.70 -22.06
N TYR A 329 33.37 5.00 -22.68
CA TYR A 329 34.65 4.35 -22.39
C TYR A 329 35.12 4.56 -20.95
N THR A 330 34.85 5.74 -20.34
CA THR A 330 35.19 5.98 -18.93
C THR A 330 34.42 5.10 -17.95
N MET A 331 33.30 4.52 -18.38
CA MET A 331 32.44 3.62 -17.62
C MET A 331 32.25 2.29 -18.35
N LYS A 332 33.28 1.85 -19.09
CA LYS A 332 33.24 0.65 -19.92
C LYS A 332 32.77 -0.58 -19.14
N GLU A 333 33.30 -0.81 -17.93
CA GLU A 333 32.89 -1.96 -17.11
C GLU A 333 31.40 -1.94 -16.77
N ASP A 334 30.83 -0.76 -16.46
CA ASP A 334 29.39 -0.62 -16.20
C ASP A 334 28.56 -0.91 -17.48
N VAL A 335 29.03 -0.44 -18.64
CA VAL A 335 28.39 -0.69 -19.95
C VAL A 335 28.45 -2.17 -20.31
N ASP A 336 29.63 -2.79 -20.20
CA ASP A 336 29.84 -4.20 -20.53
C ASP A 336 29.00 -5.12 -19.63
N ASN A 337 28.91 -4.81 -18.33
CA ASN A 337 28.06 -5.56 -17.40
C ASN A 337 26.57 -5.46 -17.75
N LEU A 338 26.06 -4.24 -18.01
CA LEU A 338 24.68 -4.02 -18.40
C LEU A 338 24.34 -4.74 -19.71
N ILE A 339 25.21 -4.62 -20.72
CA ILE A 339 24.99 -5.25 -22.03
C ILE A 339 25.10 -6.77 -21.95
N HIS A 340 26.04 -7.30 -21.18
CA HIS A 340 26.12 -8.74 -20.94
C HIS A 340 24.81 -9.26 -20.33
N ASN A 341 24.33 -8.64 -19.25
CA ASN A 341 23.05 -9.01 -18.62
C ASN A 341 21.88 -8.86 -19.59
N TYR A 342 21.81 -7.77 -20.36
CA TYR A 342 20.77 -7.55 -21.36
C TYR A 342 20.76 -8.65 -22.43
N ILE A 343 21.91 -9.02 -23.00
CA ILE A 343 22.02 -10.07 -24.02
C ILE A 343 21.56 -11.42 -23.46
N VAL A 344 21.94 -11.76 -22.22
CA VAL A 344 21.55 -13.02 -21.58
C VAL A 344 20.05 -13.07 -21.27
N LEU A 345 19.46 -11.96 -20.82
CA LEU A 345 18.08 -11.89 -20.36
C LEU A 345 17.06 -11.59 -21.47
N LYS A 346 17.49 -10.96 -22.57
CA LYS A 346 16.62 -10.57 -23.70
C LYS A 346 15.84 -11.75 -24.30
N PRO A 347 16.44 -12.92 -24.59
CA PRO A 347 15.68 -14.08 -25.10
C PRO A 347 14.58 -14.53 -24.14
N GLN A 348 14.85 -14.49 -22.82
CA GLN A 348 13.87 -14.86 -21.80
C GLN A 348 12.71 -13.87 -21.77
N LEU A 349 12.98 -12.55 -21.82
CA LEU A 349 11.92 -11.54 -21.90
C LEU A 349 11.04 -11.69 -23.15
N LEU A 350 11.64 -12.01 -24.30
CA LEU A 350 10.89 -12.24 -25.55
C LEU A 350 9.94 -13.44 -25.42
N GLN A 351 10.42 -14.55 -24.85
CA GLN A 351 9.58 -15.72 -24.58
C GLN A 351 8.45 -15.41 -23.60
N LEU A 352 8.71 -14.62 -22.55
CA LEU A 352 7.69 -14.19 -21.60
C LEU A 352 6.62 -13.31 -22.26
N LEU A 353 7.01 -12.40 -23.17
CA LEU A 353 6.07 -11.57 -23.93
C LEU A 353 5.22 -12.39 -24.89
N GLU A 354 5.80 -13.37 -25.58
CA GLU A 354 5.04 -14.28 -26.45
C GLU A 354 3.99 -15.07 -25.65
N ARG A 355 4.39 -15.69 -24.53
CA ARG A 355 3.46 -16.39 -23.64
C ARG A 355 2.36 -15.48 -23.09
N ALA A 356 2.69 -14.24 -22.72
CA ALA A 356 1.70 -13.26 -22.28
C ALA A 356 0.70 -12.91 -23.38
N ARG A 357 1.12 -12.82 -24.65
CA ARG A 357 0.22 -12.59 -25.78
C ARG A 357 -0.77 -13.74 -25.99
N GLU A 358 -0.36 -14.99 -25.76
CA GLU A 358 -1.23 -16.17 -25.83
C GLU A 358 -2.35 -16.12 -24.76
N GLU A 359 -2.10 -15.50 -23.61
CA GLU A 359 -3.09 -15.35 -22.53
C GLU A 359 -4.09 -14.20 -22.76
N LYS A 360 -3.89 -13.34 -23.78
CA LYS A 360 -4.71 -12.14 -24.02
C LYS A 360 -6.21 -12.45 -24.11
N GLY A 361 -6.58 -13.50 -24.83
CA GLY A 361 -7.99 -13.89 -24.99
C GLY A 361 -8.65 -14.34 -23.69
N LYS A 362 -7.88 -14.93 -22.75
CA LYS A 362 -8.38 -15.31 -21.42
C LYS A 362 -8.66 -14.07 -20.58
N TRP A 363 -7.73 -13.12 -20.61
CA TRP A 363 -7.88 -11.85 -19.91
C TRP A 363 -9.09 -11.04 -20.35
N THR A 364 -9.42 -11.03 -21.65
CA THR A 364 -10.64 -10.37 -22.13
C THR A 364 -11.89 -10.92 -21.46
N LYS A 365 -12.02 -12.26 -21.38
CA LYS A 365 -13.16 -12.90 -20.69
C LYS A 365 -13.18 -12.59 -19.19
N ILE A 366 -12.02 -12.61 -18.54
CA ILE A 366 -11.93 -12.33 -17.09
C ILE A 366 -12.33 -10.89 -16.79
N VAL A 367 -11.90 -9.94 -17.62
CA VAL A 367 -12.30 -8.54 -17.52
C VAL A 367 -13.81 -8.39 -17.69
N GLU A 368 -14.44 -9.09 -18.64
CA GLU A 368 -15.91 -9.09 -18.79
C GLU A 368 -16.63 -9.62 -17.54
N ILE A 369 -16.17 -10.75 -16.98
CA ILE A 369 -16.76 -11.31 -15.76
C ILE A 369 -16.58 -10.35 -14.58
N PHE A 370 -15.40 -9.73 -14.47
CA PHE A 370 -15.11 -8.72 -13.44
C PHE A 370 -16.06 -7.52 -13.56
N LYS A 371 -16.18 -6.92 -14.75
CA LYS A 371 -17.10 -5.78 -15.01
C LYS A 371 -18.56 -6.12 -14.72
N LYS A 372 -18.99 -7.35 -14.99
CA LYS A 372 -20.37 -7.78 -14.75
C LYS A 372 -20.71 -7.90 -13.27
N ARG A 373 -19.75 -8.29 -12.43
CA ARG A 373 -19.97 -8.66 -11.03
C ARG A 373 -19.55 -7.56 -10.05
N PHE A 374 -18.42 -6.90 -10.30
CA PHE A 374 -17.87 -5.88 -9.42
C PHE A 374 -18.30 -4.48 -9.86
N TYR A 375 -18.56 -3.62 -8.87
CA TYR A 375 -18.86 -2.22 -9.08
C TYR A 375 -17.69 -1.39 -8.57
N VAL A 376 -16.94 -0.79 -9.50
CA VAL A 376 -15.73 0.00 -9.24
C VAL A 376 -15.74 1.26 -10.11
N PRO A 377 -15.08 2.37 -9.70
CA PRO A 377 -15.08 3.65 -10.43
C PRO A 377 -14.11 3.65 -11.63
N PHE A 378 -13.68 2.49 -12.08
CA PHE A 378 -12.75 2.36 -13.20
C PHE A 378 -13.20 1.24 -14.12
N ASP A 379 -12.96 1.45 -15.41
CA ASP A 379 -13.06 0.43 -16.42
C ASP A 379 -11.68 -0.11 -16.81
N ILE A 380 -11.68 -1.31 -17.39
CA ILE A 380 -10.47 -2.04 -17.75
C ILE A 380 -10.46 -2.26 -19.26
N GLU A 381 -9.41 -1.79 -19.91
CA GLU A 381 -9.14 -2.02 -21.33
C GLU A 381 -7.79 -2.71 -21.52
N ILE A 382 -7.70 -3.54 -22.55
CA ILE A 382 -6.48 -4.27 -22.90
C ILE A 382 -5.88 -3.60 -24.13
N GLU A 383 -4.77 -2.91 -23.93
CA GLU A 383 -4.04 -2.20 -24.99
C GLU A 383 -2.69 -2.87 -25.25
N ASN A 384 -2.25 -2.87 -26.50
CA ASN A 384 -0.87 -3.21 -26.82
C ASN A 384 -0.03 -1.94 -26.65
N LYS A 385 0.88 -1.92 -25.68
CA LYS A 385 1.84 -0.82 -25.47
C LYS A 385 3.25 -1.28 -25.74
N GLU A 386 4.08 -0.38 -26.27
CA GLU A 386 5.48 -0.66 -26.50
C GLU A 386 6.23 -0.79 -25.15
N ASP A 387 6.92 -1.92 -24.93
CA ASP A 387 7.80 -2.11 -23.78
C ASP A 387 9.01 -1.17 -23.86
N VAL A 388 9.36 -0.54 -22.73
CA VAL A 388 10.40 0.50 -22.68
C VAL A 388 11.80 -0.08 -22.93
N ILE A 389 12.06 -1.30 -22.45
CA ILE A 389 13.38 -1.95 -22.51
C ILE A 389 13.58 -2.64 -23.88
N LEU A 390 12.57 -3.34 -24.37
CA LEU A 390 12.63 -4.15 -25.59
C LEU A 390 12.08 -3.47 -26.83
N ARG A 391 11.34 -2.35 -26.70
CA ARG A 391 10.66 -1.67 -27.83
C ARG A 391 9.76 -2.62 -28.62
N GLN A 392 9.03 -3.48 -27.91
CA GLN A 392 8.09 -4.44 -28.50
C GLN A 392 6.71 -4.33 -27.86
N ASP A 393 5.67 -4.63 -28.65
CA ASP A 393 4.29 -4.58 -28.18
C ASP A 393 4.03 -5.62 -27.07
N ALA A 394 3.77 -5.15 -25.87
CA ALA A 394 3.29 -5.93 -24.74
C ALA A 394 1.79 -5.68 -24.56
N ALA A 395 1.01 -6.75 -24.34
CA ALA A 395 -0.37 -6.57 -23.88
C ALA A 395 -0.34 -6.01 -22.47
N THR A 396 -0.95 -4.84 -22.28
CA THR A 396 -0.98 -4.13 -21.01
C THR A 396 -2.42 -3.80 -20.64
N VAL A 397 -2.65 -3.66 -19.34
CA VAL A 397 -3.93 -3.16 -18.84
C VAL A 397 -3.87 -1.64 -18.77
N THR A 398 -4.81 -1.00 -19.44
CA THR A 398 -5.10 0.41 -19.26
C THR A 398 -6.37 0.55 -18.45
N PHE A 399 -6.31 1.37 -17.41
CA PHE A 399 -7.45 1.64 -16.56
C PHE A 399 -8.05 2.96 -16.98
N LEU A 400 -9.35 2.95 -17.25
CA LEU A 400 -10.13 4.13 -17.55
C LEU A 400 -10.84 4.56 -16.27
N TYR A 401 -10.42 5.66 -15.64
CA TYR A 401 -11.14 6.17 -14.47
C TYR A 401 -12.39 6.93 -14.93
N LYS A 402 -13.52 6.69 -14.26
CA LYS A 402 -14.78 7.37 -14.55
C LYS A 402 -15.32 8.02 -13.28
N ASP A 403 -15.52 9.33 -13.32
CA ASP A 403 -16.21 10.08 -12.27
C ASP A 403 -17.66 10.40 -12.72
N GLY A 404 -18.65 9.78 -12.08
CA GLY A 404 -20.06 9.99 -12.41
C GLY A 404 -20.42 9.72 -13.88
N GLU A 405 -20.94 10.75 -14.56
CA GLU A 405 -21.32 10.69 -15.99
C GLU A 405 -20.22 11.19 -16.94
N GLU A 406 -19.05 11.57 -16.44
CA GLU A 406 -17.96 12.06 -17.28
C GLU A 406 -17.39 10.96 -18.19
N GLN A 407 -16.69 11.39 -19.25
CA GLN A 407 -15.97 10.48 -20.13
C GLN A 407 -14.85 9.78 -19.35
N ALA A 408 -14.69 8.48 -19.59
CA ALA A 408 -13.67 7.71 -18.92
C ALA A 408 -12.28 8.10 -19.45
N ILE A 409 -11.35 8.41 -18.55
CA ILE A 409 -10.02 8.93 -18.90
C ILE A 409 -8.97 7.83 -18.64
N PRO A 410 -8.10 7.51 -19.62
CA PRO A 410 -6.96 6.62 -19.40
C PRO A 410 -6.03 7.19 -18.33
N GLN A 411 -5.79 6.40 -17.28
CA GLN A 411 -4.88 6.77 -16.20
C GLN A 411 -3.74 5.76 -16.07
N ASN A 412 -2.57 6.24 -15.68
CA ASN A 412 -1.50 5.35 -15.23
C ASN A 412 -1.93 4.68 -13.92
N ARG A 413 -1.62 3.39 -13.77
CA ARG A 413 -1.83 2.59 -12.57
C ARG A 413 -1.40 3.30 -11.28
N ASP A 414 -0.25 3.98 -11.27
CA ASP A 414 0.28 4.65 -10.07
C ASP A 414 -0.59 5.82 -9.62
N ILE A 415 -1.22 6.51 -10.58
CA ILE A 415 -2.16 7.59 -10.29
C ILE A 415 -3.48 6.97 -9.81
N LEU A 416 -3.96 5.94 -10.50
CA LEU A 416 -5.19 5.24 -10.12
C LEU A 416 -5.11 4.70 -8.69
N LEU A 417 -4.06 3.96 -8.34
CA LEU A 417 -3.87 3.40 -7.01
C LEU A 417 -3.72 4.45 -5.90
N LYS A 418 -3.42 5.71 -6.22
CA LYS A 418 -3.42 6.81 -5.24
C LYS A 418 -4.81 7.38 -4.99
N VAL A 419 -5.71 7.31 -5.97
CA VAL A 419 -7.08 7.85 -5.90
C VAL A 419 -8.07 6.82 -5.34
N LEU A 420 -7.88 5.54 -5.65
CA LEU A 420 -8.80 4.48 -5.20
C LEU A 420 -8.86 4.37 -3.67
N SER A 421 -10.07 4.17 -3.15
CA SER A 421 -10.32 3.76 -1.76
C SER A 421 -9.74 2.38 -1.47
N ARG A 422 -9.65 2.01 -0.19
CA ARG A 422 -9.12 0.68 0.21
C ARG A 422 -9.91 -0.47 -0.42
N GLY A 423 -11.24 -0.40 -0.43
CA GLY A 423 -12.09 -1.42 -1.06
C GLY A 423 -11.83 -1.54 -2.56
N GLU A 424 -11.73 -0.41 -3.27
CA GLU A 424 -11.44 -0.42 -4.71
C GLU A 424 -10.04 -0.94 -5.04
N LYS A 425 -9.02 -0.64 -4.22
CA LYS A 425 -7.69 -1.26 -4.35
C LYS A 425 -7.76 -2.77 -4.16
N ARG A 426 -8.55 -3.26 -3.20
CA ARG A 426 -8.74 -4.70 -3.03
C ARG A 426 -9.41 -5.34 -4.25
N ALA A 427 -10.44 -4.72 -4.83
CA ALA A 427 -11.05 -5.20 -6.07
C ALA A 427 -10.04 -5.22 -7.22
N PHE A 428 -9.19 -4.20 -7.31
CA PHE A 428 -8.12 -4.13 -8.28
C PHE A 428 -7.17 -5.34 -8.16
N PHE A 429 -6.70 -5.69 -6.96
CA PHE A 429 -5.82 -6.84 -6.78
C PHE A 429 -6.54 -8.18 -6.89
N LEU A 430 -7.85 -8.22 -6.59
CA LEU A 430 -8.69 -9.41 -6.75
C LEU A 430 -8.75 -9.88 -8.21
N LEU A 431 -8.66 -8.97 -9.18
CA LEU A 431 -8.62 -9.30 -10.61
C LEU A 431 -7.51 -10.32 -10.95
N GLN A 432 -6.32 -10.18 -10.38
CA GLN A 432 -5.21 -11.11 -10.62
C GLN A 432 -5.52 -12.50 -10.06
N PHE A 433 -6.16 -12.57 -8.90
CA PHE A 433 -6.56 -13.84 -8.31
C PHE A 433 -7.70 -14.51 -9.07
N ILE A 434 -8.64 -13.73 -9.61
CA ILE A 434 -9.68 -14.25 -10.51
C ILE A 434 -9.02 -14.89 -11.73
N PHE A 435 -7.99 -14.26 -12.31
CA PHE A 435 -7.25 -14.88 -13.41
C PHE A 435 -6.62 -16.23 -13.02
N ASP A 436 -5.91 -16.30 -11.90
CA ASP A 436 -5.26 -17.53 -11.46
C ASP A 436 -6.30 -18.64 -11.18
N ILE A 437 -7.46 -18.28 -10.61
CA ILE A 437 -8.59 -19.19 -10.37
C ILE A 437 -9.14 -19.70 -11.71
N GLU A 438 -9.49 -18.83 -12.65
CA GLU A 438 -10.07 -19.22 -13.94
C GLU A 438 -9.09 -20.06 -14.77
N SER A 439 -7.80 -19.74 -14.75
CA SER A 439 -6.75 -20.55 -15.39
C SER A 439 -6.68 -21.96 -14.81
N ARG A 440 -6.77 -22.11 -13.48
CA ARG A 440 -6.81 -23.42 -12.83
C ARG A 440 -8.08 -24.21 -13.14
N LYS A 441 -9.23 -23.54 -13.31
CA LYS A 441 -10.48 -24.16 -13.77
C LYS A 441 -10.35 -24.71 -15.19
N GLU A 442 -9.84 -23.90 -16.13
CA GLU A 442 -9.64 -24.33 -17.53
C GLU A 442 -8.73 -25.57 -17.61
N ASN A 443 -7.67 -25.59 -16.80
CA ASN A 443 -6.68 -26.68 -16.78
C ASN A 443 -7.11 -27.87 -15.90
N ARG A 444 -8.29 -27.84 -15.27
CA ARG A 444 -8.77 -28.85 -14.31
C ARG A 444 -7.75 -29.20 -13.22
N MET A 445 -7.03 -28.18 -12.73
CA MET A 445 -6.01 -28.37 -11.72
C MET A 445 -6.67 -28.48 -10.34
N GLU A 446 -6.44 -29.60 -9.65
CA GLU A 446 -6.84 -29.73 -8.25
C GLU A 446 -6.26 -28.58 -7.43
N THR A 447 -7.13 -27.85 -6.73
CA THR A 447 -6.77 -26.58 -6.11
C THR A 447 -7.34 -26.45 -4.70
N LEU A 448 -6.48 -26.13 -3.74
CA LEU A 448 -6.85 -25.64 -2.41
C LEU A 448 -6.73 -24.12 -2.37
N LEU A 449 -7.87 -23.44 -2.36
CA LEU A 449 -7.98 -21.99 -2.19
C LEU A 449 -7.94 -21.63 -0.70
N ILE A 450 -6.96 -20.81 -0.31
CA ILE A 450 -6.90 -20.18 1.02
C ILE A 450 -7.26 -18.71 0.85
N LEU A 451 -8.38 -18.29 1.41
CA LEU A 451 -8.90 -16.93 1.24
C LEU A 451 -8.77 -16.17 2.56
N ASP A 452 -7.91 -15.14 2.60
CA ASP A 452 -7.69 -14.30 3.78
C ASP A 452 -8.45 -12.98 3.65
N ASP A 453 -9.52 -12.80 4.44
CA ASP A 453 -10.27 -11.54 4.55
C ASP A 453 -10.67 -10.91 3.21
N VAL A 454 -10.97 -11.75 2.21
CA VAL A 454 -11.23 -11.31 0.82
C VAL A 454 -12.39 -10.34 0.66
N ALA A 455 -13.29 -10.25 1.65
CA ALA A 455 -14.48 -9.41 1.65
C ALA A 455 -14.40 -8.18 2.56
N ASP A 456 -13.30 -7.99 3.27
CA ASP A 456 -13.15 -6.88 4.21
C ASP A 456 -13.15 -5.53 3.45
N SER A 457 -13.67 -4.47 4.08
CA SER A 457 -13.75 -3.11 3.54
C SER A 457 -14.47 -2.96 2.18
N PHE A 458 -15.10 -4.01 1.64
CA PHE A 458 -15.98 -3.89 0.49
C PHE A 458 -17.35 -3.36 0.88
N ASP A 459 -17.95 -2.57 -0.02
CA ASP A 459 -19.38 -2.28 0.05
C ASP A 459 -20.21 -3.57 -0.07
N TYR A 460 -21.50 -3.48 0.29
CA TYR A 460 -22.38 -4.64 0.24
C TYR A 460 -22.42 -5.28 -1.15
N ARG A 461 -22.52 -4.51 -2.24
CA ARG A 461 -22.66 -5.02 -3.60
C ARG A 461 -21.44 -5.85 -4.02
N ASN A 462 -20.24 -5.36 -3.74
CA ASN A 462 -18.98 -6.06 -3.99
C ASN A 462 -18.82 -7.30 -3.09
N LYS A 463 -19.33 -7.29 -1.84
CA LYS A 463 -19.41 -8.50 -1.01
C LYS A 463 -20.29 -9.58 -1.66
N TYR A 464 -21.41 -9.22 -2.29
CA TYR A 464 -22.26 -10.18 -3.01
C TYR A 464 -21.53 -10.85 -4.17
N ALA A 465 -20.75 -10.09 -4.94
CA ALA A 465 -19.94 -10.63 -6.03
C ALA A 465 -18.99 -11.74 -5.54
N ILE A 466 -18.33 -11.53 -4.41
CA ILE A 466 -17.44 -12.52 -3.79
C ILE A 466 -18.22 -13.76 -3.35
N VAL A 467 -19.38 -13.58 -2.70
CA VAL A 467 -20.24 -14.71 -2.29
C VAL A 467 -20.62 -15.58 -3.48
N GLU A 468 -20.98 -14.99 -4.62
CA GLU A 468 -21.30 -15.71 -5.84
C GLU A 468 -20.09 -16.49 -6.37
N TYR A 469 -18.92 -15.87 -6.43
CA TYR A 469 -17.68 -16.55 -6.84
C TYR A 469 -17.33 -17.74 -5.94
N LEU A 470 -17.43 -17.57 -4.62
CA LEU A 470 -17.14 -18.65 -3.66
C LEU A 470 -18.12 -19.82 -3.82
N LYS A 471 -19.40 -19.51 -4.07
CA LYS A 471 -20.42 -20.52 -4.36
C LYS A 471 -20.12 -21.26 -5.65
N GLU A 472 -19.83 -20.57 -6.75
CA GLU A 472 -19.48 -21.19 -8.02
C GLU A 472 -18.23 -22.09 -7.90
N ASN A 473 -17.21 -21.63 -7.18
CA ASN A 473 -16.00 -22.42 -6.94
C ASN A 473 -16.27 -23.69 -6.11
N LYS A 474 -17.27 -23.67 -5.20
CA LYS A 474 -17.65 -24.85 -4.39
C LYS A 474 -18.26 -25.96 -5.26
N GLU A 475 -18.98 -25.59 -6.31
CA GLU A 475 -19.62 -26.56 -7.22
C GLU A 475 -18.60 -27.31 -8.09
N ILE A 476 -17.35 -26.86 -8.13
CA ILE A 476 -16.27 -27.48 -8.91
C ILE A 476 -15.61 -28.60 -8.09
N GLU A 477 -15.60 -29.82 -8.63
CA GLU A 477 -15.23 -31.04 -7.90
C GLU A 477 -13.80 -31.04 -7.35
N TYR A 478 -12.88 -30.42 -8.07
CA TYR A 478 -11.44 -30.39 -7.79
C TYR A 478 -11.01 -29.07 -7.12
N PHE A 479 -11.96 -28.26 -6.63
CA PHE A 479 -11.69 -27.03 -5.88
C PHE A 479 -12.11 -27.18 -4.43
N TYR A 480 -11.18 -26.94 -3.52
CA TYR A 480 -11.37 -26.91 -2.07
C TYR A 480 -11.12 -25.50 -1.55
N GLN A 481 -11.90 -25.03 -0.57
CA GLN A 481 -11.83 -23.65 -0.09
C GLN A 481 -11.70 -23.62 1.44
N VAL A 482 -10.74 -22.86 1.95
CA VAL A 482 -10.67 -22.43 3.35
C VAL A 482 -10.84 -20.92 3.38
N ILE A 483 -12.00 -20.48 3.86
CA ILE A 483 -12.42 -19.07 3.90
C ILE A 483 -12.18 -18.56 5.32
N LEU A 484 -11.30 -17.58 5.46
CA LEU A 484 -10.97 -16.91 6.72
C LEU A 484 -11.58 -15.51 6.71
N THR A 485 -12.33 -15.14 7.75
CA THR A 485 -12.92 -13.80 7.85
C THR A 485 -12.95 -13.31 9.30
N HIS A 486 -12.68 -12.02 9.53
CA HIS A 486 -13.08 -11.35 10.79
C HIS A 486 -14.44 -10.66 10.69
N ASN A 487 -14.90 -10.38 9.47
CA ASN A 487 -16.19 -9.72 9.27
C ASN A 487 -17.33 -10.68 9.60
N PHE A 488 -18.07 -10.41 10.68
CA PHE A 488 -19.09 -11.32 11.19
C PHE A 488 -20.33 -11.41 10.27
N ASP A 489 -20.73 -10.30 9.64
CA ASP A 489 -21.83 -10.29 8.69
C ASP A 489 -21.52 -11.10 7.43
N PHE A 490 -20.27 -11.01 6.95
CA PHE A 490 -19.79 -11.84 5.85
C PHE A 490 -19.76 -13.31 6.24
N TYR A 491 -19.27 -13.64 7.44
CA TYR A 491 -19.33 -15.00 7.99
C TYR A 491 -20.76 -15.56 8.01
N ARG A 492 -21.74 -14.80 8.53
CA ARG A 492 -23.15 -15.21 8.54
C ARG A 492 -23.72 -15.40 7.14
N THR A 493 -23.40 -14.48 6.24
CA THR A 493 -23.85 -14.51 4.84
C THR A 493 -23.33 -15.75 4.13
N ILE A 494 -22.03 -16.06 4.26
CA ILE A 494 -21.41 -17.24 3.66
C ILE A 494 -21.97 -18.51 4.29
N GLY A 495 -22.00 -18.59 5.62
CA GLY A 495 -22.49 -19.76 6.34
C GLY A 495 -23.95 -20.11 5.99
N SER A 496 -24.78 -19.11 5.69
CA SER A 496 -26.17 -19.30 5.31
C SER A 496 -26.37 -19.62 3.83
N ARG A 497 -25.49 -19.16 2.92
CA ARG A 497 -25.69 -19.24 1.47
C ARG A 497 -24.91 -20.34 0.77
N LEU A 498 -23.76 -20.73 1.31
CA LEU A 498 -22.91 -21.74 0.69
C LEU A 498 -23.27 -23.17 1.13
N ASP A 499 -24.24 -23.36 2.01
CA ASP A 499 -24.62 -24.66 2.58
C ASP A 499 -23.39 -25.50 2.96
N LEU A 500 -22.70 -25.05 4.02
CA LEU A 500 -21.42 -25.62 4.45
C LEU A 500 -21.59 -26.83 5.38
N GLY A 501 -22.84 -27.23 5.66
CA GLY A 501 -23.15 -28.24 6.67
C GLY A 501 -22.47 -27.92 8.02
N GLY A 502 -21.60 -28.82 8.47
CA GLY A 502 -20.84 -28.68 9.72
C GLY A 502 -19.49 -27.96 9.61
N ASN A 503 -19.04 -27.59 8.41
CA ASN A 503 -17.70 -27.02 8.16
C ASN A 503 -17.65 -25.51 8.41
N VAL A 504 -18.19 -25.11 9.55
CA VAL A 504 -18.18 -23.73 10.01
C VAL A 504 -17.52 -23.71 11.37
N PHE A 505 -16.53 -22.86 11.54
CA PHE A 505 -15.70 -22.79 12.73
C PHE A 505 -15.51 -21.35 13.20
N MET A 506 -15.18 -21.21 14.47
CA MET A 506 -14.74 -19.96 15.11
C MET A 506 -13.42 -20.23 15.82
N ALA A 507 -12.42 -19.41 15.52
CA ALA A 507 -11.08 -19.53 16.09
C ALA A 507 -10.96 -18.70 17.37
N THR A 508 -10.50 -19.32 18.45
CA THR A 508 -10.23 -18.65 19.73
C THR A 508 -8.80 -18.91 20.20
N LYS A 509 -8.27 -18.02 21.07
CA LYS A 509 -6.96 -18.20 21.69
C LYS A 509 -7.11 -18.80 23.08
N GLY A 510 -6.75 -20.07 23.24
CA GLY A 510 -6.67 -20.72 24.55
C GLY A 510 -5.62 -20.07 25.47
N GLY A 511 -5.60 -20.48 26.75
CA GLY A 511 -4.75 -19.88 27.80
C GLY A 511 -3.25 -19.83 27.47
N ASN A 512 -2.75 -20.80 26.69
CA ASN A 512 -1.35 -20.84 26.24
C ASN A 512 -1.10 -20.10 24.92
N LYS A 513 -2.05 -19.30 24.42
CA LYS A 513 -2.10 -18.74 23.05
C LYS A 513 -2.18 -19.80 21.94
N HIS A 514 -2.59 -21.02 22.28
CA HIS A 514 -2.90 -22.05 21.29
C HIS A 514 -4.21 -21.71 20.60
N ILE A 515 -4.28 -22.01 19.30
CA ILE A 515 -5.43 -21.71 18.48
C ILE A 515 -6.34 -22.94 18.52
N VAL A 516 -7.60 -22.70 18.91
CA VAL A 516 -8.62 -23.74 18.98
C VAL A 516 -9.73 -23.37 18.03
N LEU A 517 -10.04 -24.29 17.11
CA LEU A 517 -11.19 -24.17 16.22
C LEU A 517 -12.38 -24.87 16.87
N LYS A 518 -13.36 -24.08 17.30
CA LYS A 518 -14.63 -24.58 17.82
C LYS A 518 -15.68 -24.54 16.72
N LYS A 519 -16.73 -25.35 16.86
CA LYS A 519 -17.87 -25.32 15.94
C LYS A 519 -18.45 -23.91 15.89
N GLY A 520 -18.62 -23.39 14.68
CA GLY A 520 -19.11 -22.05 14.43
C GLY A 520 -20.55 -21.89 14.94
N MET A 521 -20.80 -20.76 15.58
CA MET A 521 -22.11 -20.39 16.12
C MET A 521 -22.69 -19.20 15.36
N TYR A 522 -23.98 -18.90 15.61
CA TYR A 522 -24.62 -17.64 15.22
C TYR A 522 -24.70 -17.35 13.71
N VAL A 523 -24.63 -18.39 12.86
CA VAL A 523 -24.84 -18.27 11.41
C VAL A 523 -26.30 -17.91 11.11
N GLN A 524 -27.23 -18.59 11.78
CA GLN A 524 -28.67 -18.35 11.71
C GLN A 524 -29.10 -17.25 12.69
N ASP A 525 -30.39 -16.92 12.69
CA ASP A 525 -30.99 -15.93 13.59
C ASP A 525 -30.71 -16.24 15.08
N TYR A 526 -29.83 -15.45 15.70
CA TYR A 526 -29.45 -15.56 17.10
C TYR A 526 -30.64 -15.46 18.05
N PHE A 527 -31.54 -14.52 17.83
CA PHE A 527 -32.63 -14.25 18.78
C PHE A 527 -33.59 -15.42 18.84
N ASN A 528 -34.12 -15.83 17.69
CA ASN A 528 -35.11 -16.90 17.63
C ASN A 528 -34.51 -18.29 17.89
N LYS A 529 -33.33 -18.60 17.31
CA LYS A 529 -32.76 -19.96 17.38
C LYS A 529 -31.94 -20.23 18.62
N LYS A 530 -31.39 -19.19 19.26
CA LYS A 530 -30.52 -19.34 20.43
C LYS A 530 -31.10 -18.68 21.67
N LEU A 531 -31.23 -17.34 21.69
CA LEU A 531 -31.58 -16.60 22.90
C LEU A 531 -32.93 -17.02 23.50
N ILE A 532 -33.99 -17.08 22.70
CA ILE A 532 -35.33 -17.53 23.16
C ILE A 532 -35.32 -19.00 23.60
N SER A 533 -34.58 -19.86 22.89
CA SER A 533 -34.52 -21.27 23.25
C SER A 533 -33.76 -21.53 24.56
N GLU A 534 -32.73 -20.73 24.84
CA GLU A 534 -31.88 -20.87 26.01
C GLU A 534 -32.50 -20.23 27.26
N CYS A 535 -33.39 -19.23 27.10
CA CYS A 535 -33.96 -18.52 28.24
C CYS A 535 -34.78 -19.40 29.19
N SER A 536 -35.34 -20.50 28.67
CA SER A 536 -36.05 -21.50 29.46
C SER A 536 -35.18 -22.66 29.94
N ARG A 537 -33.95 -22.78 29.42
CA ARG A 537 -33.03 -23.91 29.67
C ARG A 537 -31.91 -23.58 30.65
N SER A 538 -31.48 -22.33 30.72
CA SER A 538 -30.37 -21.91 31.56
C SER A 538 -30.59 -20.52 32.15
N ASP A 539 -30.03 -20.27 33.34
CA ASP A 539 -30.08 -18.94 33.94
C ASP A 539 -29.27 -17.92 33.14
N VAL A 540 -28.17 -18.36 32.50
CA VAL A 540 -27.37 -17.51 31.60
C VAL A 540 -28.23 -17.02 30.44
N GLY A 541 -28.96 -17.94 29.78
CA GLY A 541 -29.90 -17.59 28.72
C GLY A 541 -31.02 -16.67 29.21
N PHE A 542 -31.56 -16.93 30.40
CA PHE A 542 -32.61 -16.11 31.00
C PHE A 542 -32.14 -14.67 31.24
N ILE A 543 -30.98 -14.50 31.87
CA ILE A 543 -30.36 -13.20 32.15
C ILE A 543 -30.03 -12.47 30.85
N SER A 544 -29.48 -13.17 29.87
CA SER A 544 -29.09 -12.59 28.57
C SER A 544 -30.27 -12.06 27.76
N MET A 545 -31.49 -12.53 28.05
CA MET A 545 -32.70 -12.07 27.37
C MET A 545 -33.24 -10.74 27.94
N ILE A 546 -32.82 -10.34 29.15
CA ILE A 546 -33.29 -9.12 29.83
C ILE A 546 -33.08 -7.87 28.96
N PRO A 547 -31.86 -7.57 28.44
CA PRO A 547 -31.65 -6.34 27.69
C PRO A 547 -32.41 -6.33 26.36
N PHE A 548 -32.51 -7.49 25.70
CA PHE A 548 -33.27 -7.63 24.46
C PHE A 548 -34.75 -7.39 24.68
N CYS A 549 -35.37 -8.08 25.64
CA CYS A 549 -36.79 -7.90 25.95
C CYS A 549 -37.08 -6.45 26.39
N ARG A 550 -36.17 -5.83 27.14
CA ARG A 550 -36.26 -4.42 27.54
C ARG A 550 -36.34 -3.50 26.32
N ASN A 551 -35.50 -3.71 25.30
CA ASN A 551 -35.53 -2.93 24.06
C ASN A 551 -36.85 -3.13 23.31
N ILE A 552 -37.36 -4.37 23.23
CA ILE A 552 -38.67 -4.63 22.60
C ILE A 552 -39.80 -3.92 23.37
N VAL A 553 -39.81 -3.99 24.70
CA VAL A 553 -40.78 -3.25 25.54
C VAL A 553 -40.65 -1.74 25.31
N GLN A 554 -39.43 -1.22 25.19
CA GLN A 554 -39.21 0.20 24.91
C GLN A 554 -39.82 0.62 23.57
N TYR A 555 -39.61 -0.17 22.51
CA TYR A 555 -40.13 0.14 21.18
C TYR A 555 -41.64 -0.07 21.05
N THR A 556 -42.24 -0.91 21.89
CA THR A 556 -43.67 -1.27 21.81
C THR A 556 -44.55 -0.51 22.80
N LYS A 557 -44.03 -0.23 24.00
CA LYS A 557 -44.77 0.38 25.12
C LYS A 557 -44.15 1.69 25.64
N GLY A 558 -42.95 2.06 25.19
CA GLY A 558 -42.24 3.26 25.63
C GLY A 558 -41.46 3.08 26.95
N SER A 559 -40.58 4.06 27.22
CA SER A 559 -39.68 4.07 28.39
C SER A 559 -40.40 4.31 29.74
N GLU A 560 -41.65 4.78 29.71
CA GLU A 560 -42.43 5.05 30.94
C GLU A 560 -43.19 3.83 31.45
N SER A 561 -43.22 2.73 30.69
CA SER A 561 -43.94 1.51 31.06
C SER A 561 -43.36 0.84 32.31
N GLU A 562 -44.22 0.23 33.13
CA GLU A 562 -43.81 -0.50 34.33
C GLU A 562 -42.86 -1.66 33.98
N GLU A 563 -43.13 -2.35 32.87
CA GLU A 563 -42.30 -3.46 32.40
C GLU A 563 -40.89 -2.98 32.00
N TYR A 564 -40.78 -1.83 31.32
CA TYR A 564 -39.48 -1.27 30.96
C TYR A 564 -38.69 -0.86 32.21
N ARG A 565 -39.35 -0.21 33.18
CA ARG A 565 -38.74 0.20 34.44
C ARG A 565 -38.27 -1.01 35.27
N LEU A 566 -39.06 -2.08 35.33
CA LEU A 566 -38.69 -3.32 36.02
C LEU A 566 -37.48 -4.00 35.36
N LEU A 567 -37.48 -4.16 34.03
CA LEU A 567 -36.33 -4.73 33.32
C LEU A 567 -35.10 -3.82 33.41
N THR A 568 -35.26 -2.50 33.43
CA THR A 568 -34.16 -1.54 33.67
C THR A 568 -33.56 -1.74 35.07
N SER A 569 -34.39 -1.98 36.07
CA SER A 569 -33.97 -2.23 37.47
C SER A 569 -33.26 -3.59 37.64
N CYS A 570 -33.33 -4.48 36.63
CA CYS A 570 -32.49 -5.68 36.57
C CYS A 570 -31.09 -5.42 35.99
N LEU A 571 -30.90 -4.28 35.30
CA LEU A 571 -29.64 -3.89 34.65
C LEU A 571 -28.89 -2.79 35.41
N HIS A 572 -29.60 -2.06 36.29
CA HIS A 572 -29.09 -0.95 37.10
C HIS A 572 -29.55 -1.11 38.55
N LEU A 573 -28.73 -0.67 39.49
CA LEU A 573 -29.05 -0.66 40.91
C LEU A 573 -30.02 0.51 41.20
N LYS A 574 -31.28 0.16 41.46
CA LYS A 574 -32.39 1.06 41.85
C LYS A 574 -32.99 0.61 43.19
N SER A 575 -33.83 1.43 43.79
CA SER A 575 -34.50 1.14 45.08
C SER A 575 -35.26 -0.19 45.12
N ASN A 576 -35.88 -0.60 44.01
CA ASN A 576 -36.61 -1.86 43.88
C ASN A 576 -35.75 -3.05 43.43
N THR A 577 -34.50 -2.87 42.98
CA THR A 577 -33.66 -3.95 42.42
C THR A 577 -33.52 -5.14 43.37
N ALA A 578 -33.46 -4.88 44.69
CA ALA A 578 -33.32 -5.92 45.70
C ALA A 578 -34.58 -6.77 45.92
N THR A 579 -35.75 -6.37 45.42
CA THR A 579 -37.02 -7.09 45.63
C THR A 579 -37.54 -7.82 44.40
N ILE A 580 -36.93 -7.60 43.22
CA ILE A 580 -37.38 -8.21 41.95
C ILE A 580 -37.17 -9.73 41.99
N LYS A 581 -38.22 -10.49 41.64
CA LYS A 581 -38.19 -11.95 41.54
C LYS A 581 -38.11 -12.41 40.09
N LYS A 582 -37.58 -13.61 39.87
CA LYS A 582 -37.49 -14.25 38.54
C LYS A 582 -38.87 -14.45 37.90
N GLY A 583 -39.89 -14.72 38.71
CA GLY A 583 -41.28 -14.81 38.26
C GLY A 583 -41.80 -13.51 37.65
N ASP A 584 -41.41 -12.34 38.20
CA ASP A 584 -41.85 -11.04 37.70
C ASP A 584 -41.27 -10.75 36.30
N VAL A 585 -39.99 -11.06 36.10
CA VAL A 585 -39.34 -10.97 34.79
C VAL A 585 -39.94 -11.98 33.80
N SER A 586 -40.24 -13.20 34.27
CA SER A 586 -40.86 -14.25 33.44
C SER A 586 -42.26 -13.87 32.93
N LYS A 587 -43.04 -13.11 33.71
CA LYS A 587 -44.34 -12.56 33.27
C LYS A 587 -44.16 -11.59 32.10
N ILE A 588 -43.15 -10.72 32.16
CA ILE A 588 -42.85 -9.75 31.09
C ILE A 588 -42.37 -10.48 29.83
N PHE A 589 -41.49 -11.47 29.97
CA PHE A 589 -41.01 -12.28 28.85
C PHE A 589 -42.17 -12.94 28.11
N LYS A 590 -43.10 -13.56 28.84
CA LYS A 590 -44.30 -14.19 28.26
C LYS A 590 -45.26 -13.24 27.57
N SER A 591 -45.42 -12.03 28.09
CA SER A 591 -46.32 -11.04 27.48
C SER A 591 -45.71 -10.33 26.28
N THR A 592 -44.38 -10.37 26.12
CA THR A 592 -43.64 -9.61 25.10
C THR A 592 -43.10 -10.49 23.97
N ILE A 593 -42.63 -11.70 24.28
CA ILE A 593 -41.87 -12.57 23.35
C ILE A 593 -42.59 -13.91 23.18
N ARG A 594 -42.86 -14.30 21.93
CA ARG A 594 -43.43 -15.61 21.59
C ARG A 594 -42.47 -16.76 21.96
N ASN A 595 -43.00 -17.97 22.17
CA ASN A 595 -42.22 -19.18 22.49
C ASN A 595 -41.53 -19.14 23.87
N THR A 596 -42.10 -18.40 24.83
CA THR A 596 -41.61 -18.31 26.21
C THR A 596 -42.63 -18.83 27.23
N GLU A 597 -43.65 -19.55 26.77
CA GLU A 597 -44.80 -20.01 27.57
C GLU A 597 -44.40 -21.02 28.66
N SER A 598 -43.25 -21.67 28.52
CA SER A 598 -42.68 -22.62 29.49
C SER A 598 -42.05 -21.96 30.73
N LEU A 599 -41.81 -20.65 30.74
CA LEU A 599 -41.16 -19.97 31.87
C LEU A 599 -42.02 -19.99 33.15
N ASN A 600 -41.40 -20.16 34.32
CA ASN A 600 -42.14 -20.16 35.58
C ASN A 600 -42.44 -18.73 36.06
N GLN A 601 -43.73 -18.34 36.11
CA GLN A 601 -44.16 -17.01 36.57
C GLN A 601 -44.21 -16.87 38.10
N ASN A 602 -44.13 -17.99 38.83
CA ASN A 602 -44.19 -18.04 40.29
C ASN A 602 -42.81 -18.34 40.90
N ASP A 603 -41.73 -18.07 40.16
CA ASP A 603 -40.37 -18.26 40.64
C ASP A 603 -39.98 -17.13 41.61
N GLU A 604 -39.86 -17.48 42.88
CA GLU A 604 -39.57 -16.57 43.99
C GLU A 604 -38.08 -16.21 44.13
N GLN A 605 -37.21 -16.78 43.28
CA GLN A 605 -35.78 -16.50 43.33
C GLN A 605 -35.49 -15.02 43.04
N ASN A 606 -34.68 -14.40 43.90
CA ASN A 606 -34.27 -13.00 43.74
C ASN A 606 -33.37 -12.82 42.49
N MET A 607 -33.72 -11.85 41.64
CA MET A 607 -33.00 -11.62 40.38
C MET A 607 -31.57 -11.14 40.57
N LEU A 608 -31.32 -10.23 41.50
CA LEU A 608 -29.96 -9.75 41.77
C LEU A 608 -29.07 -10.91 42.26
N HIS A 609 -29.58 -11.76 43.15
CA HIS A 609 -28.86 -12.94 43.61
C HIS A 609 -28.59 -13.94 42.47
N LEU A 610 -29.58 -14.19 41.61
CA LEU A 610 -29.42 -15.07 40.44
C LEU A 610 -28.32 -14.58 39.48
N ILE A 611 -28.28 -13.27 39.20
CA ILE A 611 -27.26 -12.66 38.35
C ILE A 611 -25.87 -12.85 38.97
N LYS A 612 -25.71 -12.54 40.27
CA LYS A 612 -24.44 -12.72 40.99
C LYS A 612 -24.00 -14.18 41.04
N GLN A 613 -24.92 -15.11 41.30
CA GLN A 613 -24.62 -16.55 41.33
C GLN A 613 -24.21 -17.05 39.95
N THR A 614 -24.89 -16.59 38.89
CA THR A 614 -24.56 -16.96 37.52
C THR A 614 -23.20 -16.43 37.10
N ALA A 615 -22.87 -15.17 37.41
CA ALA A 615 -21.55 -14.62 37.17
C ALA A 615 -20.44 -15.41 37.88
N LYS A 616 -20.64 -15.77 39.16
CA LYS A 616 -19.70 -16.62 39.90
C LYS A 616 -19.49 -17.98 39.25
N ARG A 617 -20.55 -18.62 38.71
CA ARG A 617 -20.42 -19.88 37.96
C ARG A 617 -19.60 -19.71 36.69
N ILE A 618 -19.88 -18.68 35.89
CA ILE A 618 -19.16 -18.39 34.63
C ILE A 618 -17.67 -18.19 34.92
N VAL A 619 -17.36 -17.38 35.94
CA VAL A 619 -15.99 -17.02 36.32
C VAL A 619 -15.21 -18.21 36.89
N SER A 620 -15.90 -19.15 37.53
CA SER A 620 -15.28 -20.36 38.09
C SER A 620 -15.06 -21.46 37.04
N ASP A 621 -15.58 -21.31 35.83
CA ASP A 621 -15.44 -22.30 34.76
C ASP A 621 -14.14 -22.08 33.98
N ASN A 622 -13.14 -22.91 34.25
CA ASN A 622 -11.85 -22.88 33.56
C ASN A 622 -11.95 -23.18 32.04
N ASN A 623 -13.05 -23.79 31.60
CA ASN A 623 -13.31 -24.15 30.21
C ASN A 623 -14.43 -23.30 29.58
N VAL A 624 -14.73 -22.13 30.17
CA VAL A 624 -15.78 -21.24 29.69
C VAL A 624 -15.70 -21.02 28.19
N ASN A 625 -16.84 -21.14 27.52
CA ASN A 625 -16.88 -21.03 26.07
C ASN A 625 -16.69 -19.57 25.63
N GLU A 626 -15.48 -19.22 25.17
CA GLU A 626 -15.15 -17.85 24.69
C GLU A 626 -16.06 -17.32 23.56
N ILE A 627 -16.71 -18.21 22.80
CA ILE A 627 -17.62 -17.83 21.73
C ILE A 627 -18.99 -17.42 22.25
N GLU A 628 -19.43 -17.97 23.39
CA GLU A 628 -20.79 -17.79 23.88
C GLU A 628 -21.04 -16.34 24.33
N ILE A 629 -21.80 -15.61 23.51
CA ILE A 629 -22.18 -14.22 23.75
C ILE A 629 -23.01 -14.11 25.04
N GLU A 630 -23.82 -15.12 25.35
CA GLU A 630 -24.71 -15.16 26.51
C GLU A 630 -23.91 -15.06 27.83
N ASN A 631 -22.76 -15.75 27.91
CA ASN A 631 -21.89 -15.64 29.07
C ASN A 631 -21.33 -14.22 29.23
N LYS A 632 -20.97 -13.56 28.11
CA LYS A 632 -20.43 -12.19 28.11
C LYS A 632 -21.50 -11.17 28.51
N ILE A 633 -22.75 -11.33 28.05
CA ILE A 633 -23.89 -10.49 28.44
C ILE A 633 -24.15 -10.64 29.94
N ALA A 634 -24.34 -11.87 30.43
CA ALA A 634 -24.64 -12.12 31.84
C ALA A 634 -23.53 -11.59 32.77
N LEU A 635 -22.27 -11.79 32.38
CA LEU A 635 -21.12 -11.29 33.14
C LEU A 635 -21.04 -9.77 33.11
N SER A 636 -21.29 -9.13 31.97
CA SER A 636 -21.32 -7.67 31.86
C SER A 636 -22.40 -7.04 32.73
N ILE A 637 -23.60 -7.63 32.77
CA ILE A 637 -24.69 -7.19 33.65
C ILE A 637 -24.25 -7.26 35.12
N ALA A 638 -23.63 -8.37 35.52
CA ALA A 638 -23.12 -8.52 36.88
C ALA A 638 -22.01 -7.50 37.21
N ILE A 639 -21.05 -7.28 36.31
CA ILE A 639 -19.97 -6.27 36.48
C ILE A 639 -20.57 -4.89 36.69
N ARG A 640 -21.57 -4.50 35.88
CA ARG A 640 -22.24 -3.20 36.02
C ARG A 640 -22.92 -3.07 37.39
N LEU A 641 -23.68 -4.08 37.82
CA LEU A 641 -24.37 -4.04 39.10
C LEU A 641 -23.39 -4.00 40.29
N GLU A 642 -22.29 -4.74 40.23
CA GLU A 642 -21.24 -4.67 41.26
C GLU A 642 -20.52 -3.32 41.26
N THR A 643 -20.33 -2.72 40.09
CA THR A 643 -19.73 -1.38 39.95
C THR A 643 -20.64 -0.30 40.54
N GLU A 644 -21.94 -0.34 40.23
CA GLU A 644 -22.89 0.62 40.79
C GLU A 644 -23.05 0.43 42.31
N LEU A 645 -22.93 -0.80 42.81
CA LEU A 645 -22.87 -1.06 44.26
C LEU A 645 -21.64 -0.40 44.90
N PHE A 646 -20.46 -0.54 44.30
CA PHE A 646 -19.24 0.12 44.76
C PHE A 646 -19.42 1.64 44.80
N LEU A 647 -19.87 2.23 43.69
CA LEU A 647 -20.07 3.66 43.55
C LEU A 647 -21.10 4.20 44.54
N LYS A 648 -22.21 3.47 44.75
CA LYS A 648 -23.23 3.84 45.74
C LYS A 648 -22.65 3.89 47.16
N ASN A 649 -21.90 2.87 47.55
CA ASN A 649 -21.27 2.82 48.88
C ASN A 649 -20.20 3.90 49.04
N ARG A 650 -19.45 4.19 47.97
CA ARG A 650 -18.36 5.16 47.98
C ARG A 650 -18.84 6.61 48.01
N LEU A 651 -19.91 6.92 47.29
CA LEU A 651 -20.49 8.27 47.20
C LEU A 651 -21.48 8.55 48.34
N ASN A 652 -22.04 7.51 48.98
CA ASN A 652 -23.06 7.60 50.02
C ASN A 652 -24.30 8.42 49.59
N GLU A 653 -24.66 8.35 48.30
CA GLU A 653 -25.81 9.03 47.70
C GLU A 653 -26.80 8.03 47.11
N SER A 654 -28.08 8.43 47.02
CA SER A 654 -29.05 7.73 46.17
C SER A 654 -28.98 8.24 44.73
N PHE A 655 -29.12 7.32 43.78
CA PHE A 655 -29.09 7.59 42.35
C PHE A 655 -30.42 7.24 41.66
N ASP A 656 -31.49 7.07 42.45
CA ASP A 656 -32.81 6.67 41.95
C ASP A 656 -33.38 7.70 40.95
N SER A 657 -33.09 9.00 41.15
CA SER A 657 -33.53 10.12 40.30
C SER A 657 -32.78 10.25 38.97
N ILE A 658 -31.80 9.39 38.69
CA ILE A 658 -31.11 9.41 37.40
C ILE A 658 -31.88 8.57 36.38
N ASP A 659 -32.51 9.25 35.44
CA ASP A 659 -33.34 8.60 34.40
C ASP A 659 -32.54 8.16 33.16
N GLU A 660 -31.36 8.76 32.94
CA GLU A 660 -30.51 8.47 31.78
C GLU A 660 -29.02 8.42 32.13
N ASN A 661 -28.30 7.47 31.50
CA ASN A 661 -26.85 7.29 31.61
C ASN A 661 -26.35 7.16 33.06
N GLN A 662 -27.08 6.40 33.90
CA GLN A 662 -26.82 6.25 35.34
C GLN A 662 -25.35 5.93 35.66
N THR A 663 -24.81 4.83 35.13
CA THR A 663 -23.46 4.40 35.44
C THR A 663 -22.42 5.47 35.10
N LYS A 664 -22.55 6.15 33.95
CA LYS A 664 -21.64 7.24 33.56
C LYS A 664 -21.72 8.43 34.51
N LYS A 665 -22.92 8.89 34.85
CA LYS A 665 -23.11 10.00 35.80
C LYS A 665 -22.57 9.68 37.20
N MET A 666 -22.71 8.44 37.65
CA MET A 666 -22.11 7.99 38.92
C MET A 666 -20.58 8.02 38.86
N ILE A 667 -19.99 7.64 37.72
CA ILE A 667 -18.54 7.65 37.52
C ILE A 667 -17.99 9.08 37.43
N ASP A 668 -18.70 9.98 36.77
CA ASP A 668 -18.32 11.40 36.69
C ASP A 668 -18.30 12.03 38.09
N LYS A 669 -19.31 11.77 38.93
CA LYS A 669 -19.31 12.16 40.34
C LYS A 669 -18.17 11.51 41.14
N PHE A 670 -17.88 10.23 40.90
CA PHE A 670 -16.80 9.53 41.58
C PHE A 670 -15.42 10.13 41.26
N ARG A 671 -15.20 10.63 40.03
CA ARG A 671 -13.95 11.32 39.66
C ARG A 671 -13.69 12.57 40.50
N GLU A 672 -14.73 13.25 40.96
CA GLU A 672 -14.64 14.44 41.81
C GLU A 672 -14.23 14.09 43.26
N THR A 673 -14.27 12.81 43.65
CA THR A 673 -13.96 12.35 45.03
C THR A 673 -12.49 11.98 45.28
N ASN A 674 -11.57 12.39 44.40
CA ASN A 674 -10.14 12.01 44.45
C ASN A 674 -9.91 10.50 44.59
N PRO A 675 -10.37 9.68 43.61
CA PRO A 675 -10.18 8.23 43.65
C PRO A 675 -8.70 7.84 43.51
N THR A 676 -8.36 6.65 44.00
CA THR A 676 -7.01 6.10 43.73
C THR A 676 -6.86 5.75 42.25
N LEU A 677 -5.61 5.74 41.76
CA LEU A 677 -5.32 5.41 40.36
C LEU A 677 -5.80 4.00 39.98
N GLU A 678 -5.74 3.05 40.93
CA GLU A 678 -6.21 1.67 40.71
C GLU A 678 -7.74 1.61 40.60
N GLU A 679 -8.46 2.27 41.51
CA GLU A 679 -9.93 2.37 41.43
C GLU A 679 -10.37 3.01 40.12
N LEU A 680 -9.75 4.13 39.75
CA LEU A 680 -10.09 4.85 38.53
C LEU A 680 -9.90 3.98 37.28
N LYS A 681 -8.78 3.25 37.18
CA LYS A 681 -8.51 2.32 36.07
C LYS A 681 -9.57 1.23 35.94
N VAL A 682 -9.94 0.59 37.05
CA VAL A 682 -10.96 -0.47 37.04
C VAL A 682 -12.31 0.08 36.57
N ILE A 683 -12.70 1.25 37.06
CA ILE A 683 -13.96 1.90 36.69
C ILE A 683 -13.98 2.34 35.22
N GLU A 684 -12.85 2.82 34.70
CA GLU A 684 -12.70 3.15 33.28
C GLU A 684 -12.76 1.92 32.38
N ASP A 685 -12.15 0.80 32.78
CA ASP A 685 -12.29 -0.50 32.10
C ASP A 685 -13.77 -0.95 32.04
N VAL A 686 -14.55 -0.76 33.11
CA VAL A 686 -16.00 -1.05 33.12
C VAL A 686 -16.76 -0.19 32.12
N CYS A 687 -16.46 1.11 32.06
CA CYS A 687 -17.04 2.04 31.08
C CYS A 687 -16.74 1.65 29.64
N LEU A 688 -15.55 1.10 29.39
CA LEU A 688 -15.12 0.70 28.05
C LEU A 688 -15.78 -0.63 27.63
N MET A 689 -15.83 -1.63 28.51
CA MET A 689 -16.14 -3.01 28.12
C MET A 689 -17.61 -3.42 28.30
N THR A 690 -18.34 -2.86 29.27
CA THR A 690 -19.69 -3.34 29.59
C THR A 690 -20.84 -2.73 28.76
N PRO A 691 -20.80 -1.47 28.30
CA PRO A 691 -21.91 -0.89 27.53
C PRO A 691 -22.21 -1.64 26.23
N GLU A 692 -21.16 -2.03 25.50
CA GLU A 692 -21.28 -2.77 24.23
C GLU A 692 -22.02 -4.10 24.41
N ASN A 693 -21.90 -4.74 25.58
CA ASN A 693 -22.49 -6.03 25.91
C ASN A 693 -23.95 -5.98 26.38
N ILE A 694 -24.43 -4.82 26.83
CA ILE A 694 -25.76 -4.70 27.47
C ILE A 694 -26.74 -3.93 26.59
N HIS A 695 -26.28 -3.01 25.75
CA HIS A 695 -27.12 -2.32 24.78
C HIS A 695 -27.23 -3.14 23.49
N ILE A 696 -27.89 -4.31 23.57
CA ILE A 696 -28.06 -5.22 22.43
C ILE A 696 -28.99 -4.58 21.40
N ASN A 697 -28.40 -3.86 20.45
CA ASN A 697 -29.05 -3.43 19.23
C ASN A 697 -28.76 -4.47 18.13
N ALA A 698 -29.70 -4.68 17.22
CA ALA A 698 -29.62 -5.73 16.18
C ALA A 698 -28.40 -5.64 15.24
N PHE A 699 -27.56 -4.60 15.37
CA PHE A 699 -26.47 -4.24 14.46
C PHE A 699 -25.05 -4.49 15.01
N MET A 700 -24.86 -4.93 16.27
CA MET A 700 -23.53 -4.94 16.92
C MET A 700 -23.11 -6.28 17.53
N TYR A 701 -23.13 -7.36 16.75
CA TYR A 701 -22.63 -8.67 17.23
C TYR A 701 -21.11 -8.80 17.20
N GLU A 702 -20.44 -8.07 16.30
CA GLU A 702 -18.99 -8.20 16.10
C GLU A 702 -18.17 -7.84 17.36
N PRO A 703 -18.43 -6.72 18.08
CA PRO A 703 -17.73 -6.43 19.33
C PRO A 703 -17.95 -7.50 20.40
N LEU A 704 -19.17 -8.06 20.47
CA LEU A 704 -19.51 -9.13 21.42
C LEU A 704 -18.73 -10.40 21.15
N ILE A 705 -18.50 -10.74 19.88
CA ILE A 705 -17.82 -11.96 19.49
C ILE A 705 -16.30 -11.80 19.64
N ASP A 706 -15.76 -10.65 19.23
CA ASP A 706 -14.31 -10.39 19.24
C ASP A 706 -13.74 -10.17 20.65
N MET A 707 -14.54 -9.66 21.60
CA MET A 707 -14.09 -9.45 22.96
C MET A 707 -13.88 -10.78 23.68
N SER A 708 -12.68 -11.04 24.21
CA SER A 708 -12.43 -12.24 25.01
C SER A 708 -13.19 -12.19 26.34
N ILE A 709 -13.92 -13.25 26.66
CA ILE A 709 -14.58 -13.40 27.97
C ILE A 709 -13.59 -13.35 29.15
N ARG A 710 -12.32 -13.72 28.93
CA ARG A 710 -11.29 -13.67 29.98
C ARG A 710 -11.08 -12.24 30.50
N HIS A 711 -11.14 -11.24 29.63
CA HIS A 711 -11.03 -9.85 30.07
C HIS A 711 -12.22 -9.45 30.96
N LEU A 712 -13.42 -9.94 30.67
CA LEU A 712 -14.59 -9.73 31.52
C LEU A 712 -14.47 -10.49 32.84
N VAL A 713 -13.88 -11.69 32.85
CA VAL A 713 -13.61 -12.46 34.08
C VAL A 713 -12.63 -11.69 34.98
N ASP A 714 -11.52 -11.22 34.42
CA ASP A 714 -10.53 -10.42 35.15
C ASP A 714 -11.16 -9.12 35.69
N LEU A 715 -11.97 -8.44 34.88
CA LEU A 715 -12.67 -7.23 35.27
C LEU A 715 -13.67 -7.48 36.40
N TYR A 716 -14.45 -8.57 36.33
CA TYR A 716 -15.36 -8.97 37.41
C TYR A 716 -14.62 -9.19 38.73
N HIS A 717 -13.49 -9.90 38.72
CA HIS A 717 -12.67 -10.08 39.91
C HIS A 717 -12.18 -8.75 40.49
N LYS A 718 -11.68 -7.83 39.65
CA LYS A 718 -11.24 -6.51 40.09
C LYS A 718 -12.38 -5.71 40.75
N VAL A 719 -13.57 -5.69 40.14
CA VAL A 719 -14.73 -4.97 40.71
C VAL A 719 -15.19 -5.60 42.03
N VAL A 720 -15.24 -6.93 42.13
CA VAL A 720 -15.61 -7.60 43.38
C VAL A 720 -14.60 -7.29 44.49
N LEU A 721 -13.30 -7.21 44.18
CA LEU A 721 -12.27 -6.79 45.13
C LEU A 721 -12.49 -5.37 45.64
N LEU A 722 -12.88 -4.43 44.77
CA LEU A 722 -13.20 -3.05 45.19
C LEU A 722 -14.34 -3.01 46.23
N ASN A 723 -15.38 -3.83 46.04
CA ASN A 723 -16.48 -3.95 47.00
C ASN A 723 -16.03 -4.51 48.36
N ASN A 724 -15.10 -5.47 48.38
CA ASN A 724 -14.60 -6.06 49.62
C ASN A 724 -13.70 -5.10 50.42
N VAL A 725 -12.91 -4.26 49.76
CA VAL A 725 -12.01 -3.29 50.41
C VAL A 725 -12.78 -2.17 51.11
N ASN A 726 -13.88 -1.68 50.51
CA ASN A 726 -14.73 -0.67 51.13
C ASN A 726 -15.42 -1.16 52.41
N HIS A 727 -15.74 -2.46 52.52
CA HIS A 727 -16.31 -3.04 53.74
C HIS A 727 -15.32 -3.07 54.92
N CYS A 728 -14.01 -2.96 54.68
CA CYS A 728 -12.99 -2.92 55.75
C CYS A 728 -12.60 -1.50 56.19
N ARG A 729 -13.08 -0.46 55.49
CA ARG A 729 -12.79 0.97 55.77
C ARG A 729 -13.98 1.75 56.34
N GLY A 730 -15.10 1.07 56.58
CA GLY A 730 -16.33 1.63 57.14
C GLY A 730 -16.42 1.48 58.65
#